data_AF-A0A0D0CFQ0-F1
#
_entry.id   AF-A0A0D0CFQ0-F1
#
_cell.length_a   1.000
_cell.length_b   1.000
_cell.length_c   1.000
_cell.angle_alpha   90.00
_cell.angle_beta   90.00
_cell.angle_gamma   90.00
#
_symmetry.space_group_name_H-M   'P 1'
#
loop_
_entity.id
_entity.type
_entity.pdbx_description
1 polymer ?
#
loop_
_entity_poly.entity_id
_entity_poly.type
_entity_poly.pdbx_seq_one_letter_code
_entity_poly.pdbx_strand_id
1 'polypeptide(L)'
;MTSFELYTTLPCSALYSSSFFTALTFQDCSTVDLPLPLAEGSITCWVYSCNEPTDLAACQIGDEDIPAVLDLCPIMLGLKDAYEAENHSVCMTIVSANEDVFLVLIHFAKLHLFCAVNNNCEAFIFASQLANYIESSGIFPAEVVYHFQHSQISSAIHGFTLSDFPLWKLGTLLGKNYIDKNIINALTGLLCFHQAAQVPLADPAFLILPTLFIRNIAHCGSRVGGTSMNALCDHLNALPYTIEAVAFLACIDNHYTAYYYNWTCFKYRDTLSGKPLEASSYALATMQKLIEKINLPQVTHSVKGNIGLQGTGSGNCSIGALAWIEKQINPSIPVWTHDMSGAHCDHALLDLLLYNMISQGSLHAQDQWTLSCLSWPATALGDELLPFNAGFDIEYDDYNLLASTEHHPIFPFLEHLHKPNTAITSLAFHNPSLLPLKSDHPSPPAKPHEYPSLKSTDFFSLTLRPSYFSTQNEPCEDVKMELMDTVIDLTWSSSPSYAPEVISVLSSDEDEVADTMLAVSRVFPSWEAAKSALFMAEEKLGHIWKLDQSKKDELGSLKKIIFHCHHAWKHVPVHSKLVDPSDHHCGKSIKTSCSAHVNVNRIHTNLWHLTTVNWIHNHDREIPPGGKAPMYPYSSAKASQ
;
A
#
# COMPACT_ATOMS: atom_id res chain seq x y z
N MET A 1 4.24 -15.03 -37.85
CA MET A 1 4.94 -14.47 -36.67
C MET A 1 4.16 -14.89 -35.44
N THR A 2 4.85 -15.28 -34.37
CA THR A 2 4.23 -15.46 -33.05
C THR A 2 3.68 -14.11 -32.58
N SER A 3 2.70 -14.09 -31.69
CA SER A 3 2.30 -12.81 -31.08
C SER A 3 3.37 -12.34 -30.10
N PHE A 4 3.44 -11.04 -29.84
CA PHE A 4 4.36 -10.48 -28.85
C PHE A 4 4.17 -11.15 -27.47
N GLU A 5 2.93 -11.38 -27.07
CA GLU A 5 2.59 -12.04 -25.80
C GLU A 5 3.14 -13.45 -25.78
N LEU A 6 2.91 -14.26 -26.82
CA LEU A 6 3.43 -15.62 -26.88
C LEU A 6 4.97 -15.65 -26.90
N TYR A 7 5.60 -14.64 -27.50
CA TYR A 7 7.05 -14.51 -27.58
C TYR A 7 7.68 -14.15 -26.22
N THR A 8 7.03 -13.31 -25.42
CA THR A 8 7.51 -12.91 -24.09
C THR A 8 7.02 -13.80 -22.96
N THR A 9 6.01 -14.64 -23.21
CA THR A 9 5.44 -15.56 -22.21
C THR A 9 6.47 -16.59 -21.79
N LEU A 10 6.76 -16.61 -20.49
CA LEU A 10 7.62 -17.62 -19.86
C LEU A 10 6.79 -18.86 -19.52
N PRO A 11 7.38 -20.08 -19.55
CA PRO A 11 6.75 -21.26 -18.97
C PRO A 11 6.41 -21.02 -17.49
N CYS A 12 5.26 -21.48 -17.01
CA CYS A 12 4.89 -21.36 -15.59
C CYS A 12 5.89 -22.05 -14.63
N SER A 13 6.70 -22.99 -15.15
CA SER A 13 7.77 -23.67 -14.42
C SER A 13 9.12 -22.94 -14.46
N ALA A 14 9.21 -21.77 -15.10
CA ALA A 14 10.44 -21.00 -15.19
C ALA A 14 10.80 -20.43 -13.81
N LEU A 15 12.04 -20.68 -13.39
CA LEU A 15 12.61 -20.13 -12.17
C LEU A 15 12.56 -18.60 -12.21
N TYR A 16 12.18 -17.97 -11.09
CA TYR A 16 11.99 -16.52 -10.95
C TYR A 16 10.90 -15.88 -11.81
N SER A 17 10.03 -16.67 -12.44
CA SER A 17 8.80 -16.13 -13.01
C SER A 17 7.84 -15.63 -11.92
N SER A 18 6.83 -14.84 -12.29
CA SER A 18 5.78 -14.44 -11.34
C SER A 18 5.09 -15.66 -10.71
N SER A 19 4.80 -16.70 -11.52
CA SER A 19 4.22 -17.95 -11.03
C SER A 19 5.13 -18.67 -10.02
N PHE A 20 6.45 -18.63 -10.23
CA PHE A 20 7.41 -19.16 -9.27
C PHE A 20 7.31 -18.42 -7.93
N PHE A 21 7.34 -17.08 -7.92
CA PHE A 21 7.25 -16.31 -6.68
C PHE A 21 5.90 -16.47 -5.96
N THR A 22 4.80 -16.61 -6.69
CA THR A 22 3.48 -16.90 -6.10
C THR A 22 3.42 -18.30 -5.47
N ALA A 23 4.13 -19.28 -6.05
CA ALA A 23 4.18 -20.64 -5.52
C ALA A 23 5.19 -20.83 -4.38
N LEU A 24 6.11 -19.87 -4.19
CA LEU A 24 7.22 -19.97 -3.27
C LEU A 24 6.74 -20.04 -1.82
N THR A 25 7.19 -21.06 -1.09
CA THR A 25 6.90 -21.24 0.35
C THR A 25 8.05 -20.72 1.21
N PHE A 26 7.80 -20.51 2.50
CA PHE A 26 8.85 -20.14 3.45
C PHE A 26 9.94 -21.22 3.58
N GLN A 27 9.59 -22.50 3.41
CA GLN A 27 10.57 -23.59 3.37
C GLN A 27 11.51 -23.45 2.16
N ASP A 28 10.97 -23.09 1.00
CA ASP A 28 11.76 -22.96 -0.24
C ASP A 28 12.81 -21.83 -0.13
N CYS A 29 12.52 -20.77 0.62
CA CYS A 29 13.44 -19.63 0.85
C CYS A 29 14.78 -20.02 1.52
N SER A 30 14.89 -21.23 2.09
CA SER A 30 16.16 -21.77 2.62
C SER A 30 17.03 -22.45 1.55
N THR A 31 16.43 -22.80 0.40
CA THR A 31 17.06 -23.58 -0.66
C THR A 31 17.25 -22.80 -1.96
N VAL A 32 16.42 -21.80 -2.20
CA VAL A 32 16.49 -20.93 -3.39
C VAL A 32 17.58 -19.90 -3.17
N ASP A 33 18.48 -19.77 -4.14
CA ASP A 33 19.48 -18.71 -4.17
C ASP A 33 18.96 -17.55 -5.02
N LEU A 34 18.48 -16.48 -4.39
CA LEU A 34 17.94 -15.35 -5.14
C LEU A 34 19.06 -14.40 -5.57
N PRO A 35 19.30 -14.19 -6.88
CA PRO A 35 20.26 -13.20 -7.35
C PRO A 35 19.85 -11.79 -6.92
N LEU A 36 20.81 -11.04 -6.36
CA LEU A 36 20.59 -9.68 -5.90
C LEU A 36 20.63 -8.71 -7.08
N PRO A 37 19.64 -7.81 -7.22
CA PRO A 37 19.71 -6.74 -8.20
C PRO A 37 20.91 -5.81 -7.96
N LEU A 38 21.54 -5.36 -9.05
CA LEU A 38 22.57 -4.33 -9.06
C LEU A 38 21.99 -2.97 -8.62
N ALA A 39 22.90 -2.04 -8.33
CA ALA A 39 22.53 -0.65 -8.05
C ALA A 39 22.00 0.08 -9.29
N GLU A 40 21.25 1.16 -9.08
CA GLU A 40 20.80 2.06 -10.15
C GLU A 40 21.99 2.60 -10.96
N GLY A 41 21.82 2.75 -12.28
CA GLY A 41 22.89 3.11 -13.20
C GLY A 41 23.75 1.93 -13.66
N SER A 42 23.33 0.70 -13.38
CA SER A 42 23.97 -0.54 -13.84
C SER A 42 23.94 -0.69 -15.36
N ILE A 43 22.92 -0.17 -16.04
CA ILE A 43 22.85 -0.16 -17.51
C ILE A 43 23.35 1.18 -18.04
N THR A 44 24.47 1.17 -18.76
CA THR A 44 25.08 2.40 -19.31
C THR A 44 24.67 2.68 -20.74
N CYS A 45 24.31 1.65 -21.50
CA CYS A 45 23.87 1.74 -22.89
C CYS A 45 23.02 0.52 -23.23
N TRP A 46 22.03 0.69 -24.12
CA TRP A 46 21.26 -0.41 -24.66
C TRP A 46 20.72 -0.08 -26.06
N VAL A 47 20.48 -1.12 -26.86
CA VAL A 47 19.87 -1.02 -28.19
C VAL A 47 19.07 -2.28 -28.51
N TYR A 48 17.90 -2.13 -29.13
CA TYR A 48 17.14 -3.27 -29.65
C TYR A 48 17.89 -3.94 -30.81
N SER A 49 17.77 -5.26 -30.92
CA SER A 49 18.43 -6.05 -31.94
C SER A 49 17.49 -7.06 -32.58
N CYS A 50 17.61 -7.23 -33.90
CA CYS A 50 16.95 -8.28 -34.66
C CYS A 50 17.56 -9.68 -34.45
N ASN A 51 18.74 -9.77 -33.79
CA ASN A 51 19.33 -11.06 -33.45
C ASN A 51 18.47 -11.74 -32.39
N GLU A 52 17.88 -12.88 -32.72
CA GLU A 52 17.14 -13.72 -31.78
C GLU A 52 18.11 -14.69 -31.09
N PRO A 53 18.31 -14.58 -29.76
CA PRO A 53 19.11 -15.56 -29.03
C PRO A 53 18.40 -16.91 -29.07
N THR A 54 19.02 -17.90 -29.72
CA THR A 54 18.45 -19.26 -29.81
C THR A 54 18.80 -20.15 -28.62
N ASP A 55 19.69 -19.69 -27.74
CA ASP A 55 20.12 -20.44 -26.57
C ASP A 55 19.07 -20.34 -25.45
N LEU A 56 18.78 -21.47 -24.80
CA LEU A 56 17.93 -21.52 -23.61
C LEU A 56 18.48 -20.62 -22.49
N ALA A 57 19.81 -20.46 -22.39
CA ALA A 57 20.45 -19.57 -21.44
C ALA A 57 20.05 -18.10 -21.62
N ALA A 58 19.63 -17.70 -22.83
CA ALA A 58 19.16 -16.35 -23.10
C ALA A 58 17.74 -16.08 -22.58
N CYS A 59 17.00 -17.12 -22.20
CA CYS A 59 15.63 -17.06 -21.69
C CYS A 59 15.52 -17.47 -20.20
N GLN A 60 16.63 -17.81 -19.55
CA GLN A 60 16.69 -18.24 -18.14
C GLN A 60 17.68 -17.36 -17.36
N ILE A 61 17.45 -17.21 -16.06
CA ILE A 61 18.42 -16.57 -15.16
C ILE A 61 19.42 -17.62 -14.68
N GLY A 62 20.70 -17.39 -14.92
CA GLY A 62 21.83 -18.16 -14.39
C GLY A 62 22.58 -17.38 -13.29
N ASP A 63 23.91 -17.50 -13.28
CA ASP A 63 24.79 -16.80 -12.31
C ASP A 63 25.12 -15.35 -12.73
N GLU A 64 24.23 -14.70 -13.47
CA GLU A 64 24.50 -13.38 -14.05
C GLU A 64 23.97 -12.24 -13.19
N ASP A 65 24.53 -11.06 -13.40
CA ASP A 65 24.07 -9.85 -12.74
C ASP A 65 22.69 -9.42 -13.24
N ILE A 66 21.81 -9.06 -12.30
CA ILE A 66 20.46 -8.57 -12.59
C ILE A 66 20.47 -7.04 -12.50
N PRO A 67 20.21 -6.31 -13.59
CA PRO A 67 20.11 -4.85 -13.53
C PRO A 67 19.00 -4.35 -12.61
N ALA A 68 19.16 -3.14 -12.09
CA ALA A 68 18.14 -2.48 -11.28
C ALA A 68 16.85 -2.25 -12.09
N VAL A 69 15.68 -2.41 -11.45
CA VAL A 69 14.37 -2.21 -12.10
C VAL A 69 14.22 -0.84 -12.78
N LEU A 70 14.81 0.21 -12.21
CA LEU A 70 14.73 1.56 -12.77
C LEU A 70 15.52 1.70 -14.07
N ASP A 71 16.61 0.95 -14.24
CA ASP A 71 17.37 0.90 -15.48
C ASP A 71 16.64 0.09 -16.56
N LEU A 72 15.87 -0.93 -16.14
CA LEU A 72 15.06 -1.78 -17.01
C LEU A 72 13.80 -1.08 -17.52
N CYS A 73 13.15 -0.25 -16.71
CA CYS A 73 11.92 0.48 -17.06
C CYS A 73 11.88 1.09 -18.48
N PRO A 74 12.86 1.92 -18.91
CA PRO A 74 12.83 2.50 -20.26
C PRO A 74 12.92 1.45 -21.38
N ILE A 75 13.58 0.31 -21.13
CA ILE A 75 13.65 -0.81 -22.07
C ILE A 75 12.31 -1.54 -22.10
N MET A 76 11.73 -1.84 -20.94
CA MET A 76 10.44 -2.54 -20.84
C MET A 76 9.31 -1.79 -21.55
N LEU A 77 9.31 -0.45 -21.50
CA LEU A 77 8.31 0.39 -22.17
C LEU A 77 8.35 0.30 -23.71
N GLY A 78 9.48 -0.04 -24.32
CA GLY A 78 9.63 -0.09 -25.78
C GLY A 78 9.63 -1.49 -26.39
N LEU A 79 9.43 -2.56 -25.59
CA LEU A 79 9.55 -3.94 -26.08
C LEU A 79 8.56 -4.28 -27.20
N LYS A 80 7.32 -3.81 -27.09
CA LYS A 80 6.28 -4.11 -28.07
C LYS A 80 6.59 -3.44 -29.42
N ASP A 81 6.87 -2.15 -29.40
CA ASP A 81 7.24 -1.39 -30.60
C ASP A 81 8.51 -1.97 -31.24
N ALA A 82 9.48 -2.37 -30.42
CA ALA A 82 10.70 -3.02 -30.88
C ALA A 82 10.41 -4.37 -31.56
N TYR A 83 9.51 -5.17 -30.99
CA TYR A 83 9.06 -6.44 -31.58
C TYR A 83 8.36 -6.25 -32.92
N GLU A 84 7.46 -5.27 -33.00
CA GLU A 84 6.78 -4.89 -34.25
C GLU A 84 7.76 -4.40 -35.32
N ALA A 85 8.89 -3.83 -34.90
CA ALA A 85 10.03 -3.45 -35.75
C ALA A 85 11.04 -4.60 -36.00
N GLU A 86 10.63 -5.85 -35.86
CA GLU A 86 11.44 -7.07 -36.08
C GLU A 86 12.67 -7.18 -35.16
N ASN A 87 12.64 -6.54 -33.98
CA ASN A 87 13.64 -6.77 -32.94
C ASN A 87 13.16 -7.81 -31.94
N HIS A 88 14.07 -8.70 -31.59
CA HIS A 88 13.79 -9.89 -30.80
C HIS A 88 14.58 -9.91 -29.47
N SER A 89 15.55 -9.01 -29.32
CA SER A 89 16.40 -8.92 -28.13
C SER A 89 16.88 -7.50 -27.87
N VAL A 90 17.56 -7.33 -26.73
CA VAL A 90 18.24 -6.09 -26.35
C VAL A 90 19.71 -6.39 -26.16
N CYS A 91 20.57 -5.66 -26.86
CA CYS A 91 21.99 -5.62 -26.58
C CYS A 91 22.24 -4.51 -25.56
N MET A 92 22.79 -4.84 -24.39
CA MET A 92 23.03 -3.86 -23.32
C MET A 92 24.42 -3.97 -22.71
N THR A 93 24.93 -2.83 -22.27
CA THR A 93 26.18 -2.71 -21.53
C THR A 93 25.88 -2.60 -20.04
N ILE A 94 26.22 -3.65 -19.29
CA ILE A 94 25.99 -3.75 -17.84
C ILE A 94 27.32 -3.51 -17.11
N VAL A 95 27.27 -2.70 -16.05
CA VAL A 95 28.36 -2.51 -15.08
C VAL A 95 28.03 -3.34 -13.85
N SER A 96 28.82 -4.38 -13.58
CA SER A 96 28.64 -5.25 -12.42
C SER A 96 28.99 -4.56 -11.10
N ALA A 97 28.71 -5.25 -9.98
CA ALA A 97 29.10 -4.80 -8.65
C ALA A 97 30.63 -4.64 -8.48
N ASN A 98 31.43 -5.34 -9.29
CA ASN A 98 32.90 -5.25 -9.29
C ASN A 98 33.44 -4.19 -10.27
N GLU A 99 32.56 -3.35 -10.82
CA GLU A 99 32.86 -2.35 -11.86
C GLU A 99 33.31 -2.95 -13.21
N ASP A 100 33.24 -4.27 -13.38
CA ASP A 100 33.46 -4.92 -14.67
C ASP A 100 32.32 -4.58 -15.64
N VAL A 101 32.68 -4.35 -16.91
CA VAL A 101 31.75 -3.94 -17.97
C VAL A 101 31.51 -5.09 -18.94
N PHE A 102 30.25 -5.48 -19.08
CA PHE A 102 29.83 -6.60 -19.93
C PHE A 102 28.90 -6.11 -21.03
N LEU A 103 29.09 -6.62 -22.25
CA LEU A 103 28.14 -6.48 -23.34
C LEU A 103 27.35 -7.77 -23.47
N VAL A 104 26.03 -7.70 -23.25
CA VAL A 104 25.15 -8.89 -23.23
C VAL A 104 24.00 -8.72 -24.21
N LEU A 105 23.57 -9.83 -24.81
CA LEU A 105 22.40 -9.90 -25.68
C LEU A 105 21.29 -10.67 -24.94
N ILE A 106 20.21 -9.98 -24.59
CA ILE A 106 19.15 -10.51 -23.72
C ILE A 106 17.84 -10.62 -24.48
N HIS A 107 17.21 -11.80 -24.42
CA HIS A 107 15.88 -12.03 -24.97
C HIS A 107 14.80 -11.30 -24.13
N PHE A 108 13.72 -10.83 -24.77
CA PHE A 108 12.66 -10.07 -24.08
C PHE A 108 12.04 -10.82 -22.90
N ALA A 109 11.80 -12.14 -23.03
CA ALA A 109 11.33 -12.99 -21.94
C ALA A 109 12.25 -12.95 -20.69
N LYS A 110 13.57 -12.84 -20.86
CA LYS A 110 14.52 -12.77 -19.73
C LYS A 110 14.49 -11.40 -19.04
N LEU A 111 14.18 -10.32 -19.76
CA LEU A 111 13.93 -9.03 -19.13
C LEU A 111 12.74 -9.07 -18.18
N HIS A 112 11.68 -9.82 -18.54
CA HIS A 112 10.57 -10.06 -17.62
C HIS A 112 10.99 -10.83 -16.36
N LEU A 113 11.90 -11.81 -16.48
CA LEU A 113 12.48 -12.48 -15.30
C LEU A 113 13.29 -11.50 -14.43
N PHE A 114 14.10 -10.63 -15.03
CA PHE A 114 14.84 -9.60 -14.27
C PHE A 114 13.89 -8.66 -13.51
N CYS A 115 12.80 -8.22 -14.15
CA CYS A 115 11.77 -7.44 -13.47
C CYS A 115 11.09 -8.22 -12.35
N ALA A 116 10.78 -9.50 -12.56
CA ALA A 116 10.16 -10.35 -11.55
C ALA A 116 11.06 -10.53 -10.32
N VAL A 117 12.37 -10.75 -10.50
CA VAL A 117 13.34 -10.80 -9.40
C VAL A 117 13.38 -9.47 -8.64
N ASN A 118 13.52 -8.35 -9.35
CA ASN A 118 13.54 -7.04 -8.72
C ASN A 118 12.28 -6.78 -7.88
N ASN A 119 11.10 -7.08 -8.43
CA ASN A 119 9.81 -6.83 -7.79
C ASN A 119 9.57 -7.71 -6.55
N ASN A 120 10.21 -8.89 -6.48
CA ASN A 120 10.03 -9.84 -5.38
C ASN A 120 11.25 -9.94 -4.44
N CYS A 121 12.31 -9.17 -4.69
CA CYS A 121 13.56 -9.24 -3.93
C CYS A 121 13.35 -8.93 -2.44
N GLU A 122 12.63 -7.85 -2.13
CA GLU A 122 12.32 -7.48 -0.75
C GLU A 122 11.48 -8.56 -0.04
N ALA A 123 10.45 -9.06 -0.72
CA ALA A 123 9.59 -10.12 -0.21
C ALA A 123 10.38 -11.39 0.12
N PHE A 124 11.28 -11.80 -0.78
CA PHE A 124 12.14 -12.96 -0.58
C PHE A 124 13.12 -12.76 0.58
N ILE A 125 13.78 -11.59 0.67
CA ILE A 125 14.73 -11.27 1.74
C ILE A 125 14.04 -11.35 3.10
N PHE A 126 12.89 -10.71 3.25
CA PHE A 126 12.14 -10.76 4.51
C PHE A 126 11.62 -12.16 4.81
N ALA A 127 11.13 -12.89 3.81
CA ALA A 127 10.67 -14.26 4.01
C ALA A 127 11.80 -15.21 4.45
N SER A 128 12.97 -15.11 3.83
CA SER A 128 14.16 -15.90 4.19
C SER A 128 14.65 -15.57 5.60
N GLN A 129 14.72 -14.28 5.96
CA GLN A 129 15.06 -13.85 7.33
C GLN A 129 14.06 -14.38 8.36
N LEU A 130 12.77 -14.34 8.04
CA LEU A 130 11.70 -14.80 8.91
C LEU A 130 11.72 -16.32 9.11
N ALA A 131 11.91 -17.09 8.04
CA ALA A 131 12.07 -18.55 8.11
C ALA A 131 13.24 -18.96 9.00
N ASN A 132 14.41 -18.36 8.77
CA ASN A 132 15.61 -18.62 9.58
C ASN A 132 15.41 -18.23 11.06
N TYR A 133 14.73 -17.10 11.32
CA TYR A 133 14.46 -16.64 12.68
C TYR A 133 13.53 -17.59 13.44
N ILE A 134 12.42 -17.97 12.82
CA ILE A 134 11.41 -18.84 13.43
C ILE A 134 12.02 -20.22 13.73
N GLU A 135 12.78 -20.78 12.80
CA GLU A 135 13.45 -22.08 12.99
C GLU A 135 14.51 -22.05 14.10
N SER A 136 15.28 -20.96 14.21
CA SER A 136 16.40 -20.87 15.14
C SER A 136 16.05 -20.36 16.54
N SER A 137 14.95 -19.62 16.71
CA SER A 137 14.61 -18.98 17.98
C SER A 137 14.16 -19.97 19.07
N GLY A 138 13.50 -21.07 18.69
CA GLY A 138 12.89 -22.02 19.62
C GLY A 138 11.71 -21.46 20.44
N ILE A 139 11.22 -20.27 20.11
CA ILE A 139 10.12 -19.59 20.82
C ILE A 139 8.74 -20.06 20.29
N PHE A 140 8.70 -20.53 19.04
CA PHE A 140 7.46 -20.87 18.34
C PHE A 140 7.05 -22.34 18.56
N PRO A 141 5.76 -22.64 18.78
CA PRO A 141 5.25 -24.01 18.80
C PRO A 141 5.52 -24.76 17.50
N ALA A 142 5.83 -26.05 17.57
CA ALA A 142 6.20 -26.85 16.39
C ALA A 142 5.11 -26.88 15.31
N GLU A 143 3.83 -26.88 15.71
CA GLU A 143 2.70 -26.79 14.78
C GLU A 143 2.65 -25.46 14.03
N VAL A 144 2.97 -24.35 14.69
CA VAL A 144 3.02 -23.01 14.08
C VAL A 144 4.19 -22.95 13.10
N VAL A 145 5.36 -23.45 13.48
CA VAL A 145 6.55 -23.54 12.61
C VAL A 145 6.23 -24.37 11.37
N TYR A 146 5.66 -25.56 11.54
CA TYR A 146 5.31 -26.45 10.44
C TYR A 146 4.34 -25.78 9.47
N HIS A 147 3.25 -25.20 9.98
CA HIS A 147 2.27 -24.52 9.14
C HIS A 147 2.90 -23.34 8.38
N PHE A 148 3.66 -22.50 9.09
CA PHE A 148 4.33 -21.34 8.51
C PHE A 148 5.32 -21.74 7.40
N GLN A 149 6.16 -22.76 7.61
CA GLN A 149 7.12 -23.24 6.60
C GLN A 149 6.44 -23.65 5.28
N HIS A 150 5.23 -24.21 5.33
CA HIS A 150 4.50 -24.66 4.15
C HIS A 150 3.55 -23.59 3.58
N SER A 151 3.42 -22.43 4.22
CA SER A 151 2.65 -21.31 3.68
C SER A 151 3.42 -20.64 2.54
N GLN A 152 2.68 -20.19 1.52
CA GLN A 152 3.25 -19.36 0.46
C GLN A 152 3.64 -18.00 1.03
N ILE A 153 4.79 -17.45 0.64
CA ILE A 153 5.26 -16.17 1.16
C ILE A 153 4.32 -15.02 0.78
N SER A 154 3.65 -15.13 -0.38
CA SER A 154 2.69 -14.18 -0.91
C SER A 154 1.25 -14.41 -0.42
N SER A 155 0.99 -15.47 0.35
CA SER A 155 -0.36 -15.71 0.88
C SER A 155 -0.74 -14.59 1.85
N ALA A 156 -2.01 -14.17 1.80
CA ALA A 156 -2.55 -13.16 2.70
C ALA A 156 -2.62 -13.68 4.14
N ILE A 157 -2.47 -12.77 5.10
CA ILE A 157 -2.81 -13.03 6.50
C ILE A 157 -4.32 -13.31 6.62
N HIS A 158 -4.70 -14.39 7.31
CA HIS A 158 -6.11 -14.75 7.52
C HIS A 158 -6.60 -14.26 8.88
N GLY A 159 -7.93 -14.11 9.01
CA GLY A 159 -8.58 -13.79 10.29
C GLY A 159 -8.91 -12.32 10.52
N PHE A 160 -8.60 -11.44 9.57
CA PHE A 160 -8.81 -10.00 9.67
C PHE A 160 -9.70 -9.49 8.55
N THR A 161 -10.62 -8.56 8.85
CA THR A 161 -11.48 -7.92 7.85
C THR A 161 -10.79 -6.77 7.13
N LEU A 162 -9.95 -6.00 7.85
CA LEU A 162 -9.33 -4.76 7.36
C LEU A 162 -7.88 -4.89 6.91
N SER A 163 -7.24 -5.98 7.31
CA SER A 163 -5.81 -6.18 7.08
C SER A 163 -5.65 -7.32 6.09
N ASP A 164 -5.37 -6.96 4.85
CA ASP A 164 -4.93 -7.87 3.81
C ASP A 164 -3.48 -7.53 3.48
N PHE A 165 -2.57 -8.39 3.89
CA PHE A 165 -1.15 -8.25 3.59
C PHE A 165 -0.48 -9.61 3.46
N PRO A 166 0.52 -9.76 2.57
CA PRO A 166 1.22 -11.02 2.39
C PRO A 166 2.08 -11.37 3.61
N LEU A 167 2.16 -12.65 3.94
CA LEU A 167 2.85 -13.14 5.14
C LEU A 167 4.32 -12.72 5.21
N TRP A 168 5.02 -12.56 4.09
CA TRP A 168 6.42 -12.11 4.11
C TRP A 168 6.61 -10.76 4.82
N LYS A 169 5.60 -9.88 4.83
CA LYS A 169 5.68 -8.57 5.50
C LYS A 169 5.89 -8.69 7.00
N LEU A 170 5.53 -9.83 7.62
CA LEU A 170 5.82 -10.10 9.03
C LEU A 170 7.33 -10.03 9.34
N GLY A 171 8.21 -10.17 8.34
CA GLY A 171 9.65 -9.93 8.48
C GLY A 171 10.02 -8.51 8.94
N THR A 172 9.13 -7.53 8.76
CA THR A 172 9.31 -6.16 9.30
C THR A 172 9.26 -6.10 10.83
N LEU A 173 8.77 -7.14 11.51
CA LEU A 173 8.85 -7.28 12.98
C LEU A 173 10.27 -7.66 13.46
N LEU A 174 11.16 -8.06 12.55
CA LEU A 174 12.51 -8.48 12.90
C LEU A 174 13.47 -7.29 12.99
N GLY A 175 14.41 -7.37 13.93
CA GLY A 175 15.51 -6.41 14.05
C GLY A 175 15.06 -4.99 14.37
N LYS A 176 15.47 -4.04 13.53
CA LYS A 176 15.19 -2.59 13.70
C LYS A 176 14.37 -2.01 12.54
N ASN A 177 13.72 -2.88 11.76
CA ASN A 177 12.95 -2.48 10.60
C ASN A 177 11.76 -1.60 11.01
N TYR A 178 11.33 -0.73 10.11
CA TYR A 178 10.05 -0.02 10.26
C TYR A 178 8.92 -1.01 10.03
N ILE A 179 7.99 -1.06 10.97
CA ILE A 179 6.91 -2.05 10.91
C ILE A 179 5.82 -1.54 9.99
N ASP A 180 5.40 -2.39 9.06
CA ASP A 180 4.34 -2.09 8.11
C ASP A 180 3.04 -1.74 8.84
N LYS A 181 2.36 -0.69 8.38
CA LYS A 181 1.13 -0.17 8.98
C LYS A 181 0.02 -1.22 9.04
N ASN A 182 -0.09 -2.10 8.05
CA ASN A 182 -1.13 -3.13 8.01
C ASN A 182 -0.91 -4.20 9.09
N ILE A 183 0.35 -4.46 9.46
CA ILE A 183 0.69 -5.32 10.61
C ILE A 183 0.23 -4.67 11.90
N ILE A 184 0.46 -3.36 12.08
CA ILE A 184 -0.02 -2.63 13.25
C ILE A 184 -1.55 -2.61 13.31
N ASN A 185 -2.22 -2.44 12.17
CA ASN A 185 -3.67 -2.56 12.10
C ASN A 185 -4.15 -3.97 12.51
N ALA A 186 -3.50 -5.03 12.03
CA ALA A 186 -3.83 -6.40 12.42
C ALA A 186 -3.63 -6.62 13.92
N LEU A 187 -2.52 -6.16 14.50
CA LEU A 187 -2.28 -6.25 15.94
C LEU A 187 -3.32 -5.49 16.76
N THR A 188 -3.71 -4.28 16.34
CA THR A 188 -4.78 -3.53 17.01
C THR A 188 -6.15 -4.21 16.88
N GLY A 189 -6.43 -4.82 15.72
CA GLY A 189 -7.63 -5.64 15.52
C GLY A 189 -7.64 -6.88 16.40
N LEU A 190 -6.50 -7.58 16.50
CA LEU A 190 -6.36 -8.74 17.39
C LEU A 190 -6.55 -8.36 18.87
N LEU A 191 -6.00 -7.21 19.29
CA LEU A 191 -6.22 -6.67 20.63
C LEU A 191 -7.71 -6.34 20.86
N CYS A 192 -8.40 -5.79 19.86
CA CYS A 192 -9.84 -5.54 19.93
C CYS A 192 -10.63 -6.86 20.10
N PHE A 193 -10.35 -7.86 19.28
CA PHE A 193 -10.98 -9.19 19.38
C PHE A 193 -10.71 -9.84 20.73
N HIS A 194 -9.49 -9.74 21.26
CA HIS A 194 -9.13 -10.25 22.56
C HIS A 194 -9.99 -9.63 23.67
N GLN A 195 -10.22 -8.32 23.64
CA GLN A 195 -11.10 -7.65 24.60
C GLN A 195 -12.57 -8.06 24.44
N ALA A 196 -13.06 -8.14 23.20
CA ALA A 196 -14.43 -8.56 22.92
C ALA A 196 -14.71 -9.99 23.39
N ALA A 197 -13.75 -10.90 23.23
CA ALA A 197 -13.88 -12.30 23.63
C ALA A 197 -13.84 -12.52 25.16
N GLN A 198 -13.33 -11.57 25.95
CA GLN A 198 -13.35 -11.66 27.42
C GLN A 198 -14.75 -11.47 28.01
N VAL A 199 -15.64 -10.79 27.29
CA VAL A 199 -17.03 -10.59 27.71
C VAL A 199 -17.96 -10.98 26.55
N PRO A 200 -18.08 -12.28 26.24
CA PRO A 200 -18.87 -12.73 25.10
C PRO A 200 -20.31 -12.20 25.18
N LEU A 201 -20.81 -11.67 24.07
CA LEU A 201 -22.19 -11.13 23.92
C LEU A 201 -22.49 -9.82 24.68
N ALA A 202 -21.49 -9.19 25.30
CA ALA A 202 -21.65 -7.82 25.82
C ALA A 202 -21.13 -6.79 24.81
N ASP A 203 -21.69 -5.58 24.87
CA ASP A 203 -21.18 -4.46 24.11
C ASP A 203 -19.73 -4.16 24.52
N PRO A 204 -18.83 -3.88 23.57
CA PRO A 204 -17.42 -3.67 23.88
C PRO A 204 -17.26 -2.43 24.76
N ALA A 205 -16.80 -2.64 26.00
CA ALA A 205 -16.49 -1.55 26.92
C ALA A 205 -15.22 -0.78 26.53
N PHE A 206 -14.41 -1.36 25.64
CA PHE A 206 -13.17 -0.79 25.17
C PHE A 206 -13.13 -0.75 23.65
N LEU A 207 -12.77 0.41 23.09
CA LEU A 207 -12.65 0.63 21.66
C LEU A 207 -11.20 0.88 21.27
N ILE A 208 -10.79 0.35 20.12
CA ILE A 208 -9.47 0.61 19.54
C ILE A 208 -9.67 1.14 18.13
N LEU A 209 -9.42 2.42 17.88
CA LEU A 209 -9.66 2.97 16.54
C LEU A 209 -8.47 2.65 15.61
N PRO A 210 -8.72 2.37 14.32
CA PRO A 210 -7.69 2.10 13.32
C PRO A 210 -6.63 3.21 13.22
N THR A 211 -5.42 2.86 12.77
CA THR A 211 -4.31 3.82 12.62
C THR A 211 -4.61 5.00 11.69
N LEU A 212 -5.59 4.85 10.80
CA LEU A 212 -6.06 5.87 9.88
C LEU A 212 -6.96 6.93 10.52
N PHE A 213 -7.48 6.69 11.73
CA PHE A 213 -8.48 7.55 12.38
C PHE A 213 -8.08 9.04 12.40
N ILE A 214 -6.91 9.36 12.96
CA ILE A 214 -6.43 10.75 13.05
C ILE A 214 -6.16 11.33 11.66
N ARG A 215 -5.59 10.56 10.74
CA ARG A 215 -5.27 11.01 9.38
C ARG A 215 -6.53 11.35 8.60
N ASN A 216 -7.57 10.54 8.72
CA ASN A 216 -8.85 10.76 8.06
C ASN A 216 -9.52 12.06 8.55
N ILE A 217 -9.39 12.35 9.86
CA ILE A 217 -9.95 13.57 10.44
C ILE A 217 -9.14 14.81 10.04
N ALA A 218 -7.81 14.68 9.97
CA ALA A 218 -6.91 15.73 9.50
C ALA A 218 -7.22 16.13 8.06
N HIS A 219 -7.46 15.14 7.19
CA HIS A 219 -7.80 15.39 5.81
C HIS A 219 -9.14 16.13 5.64
N CYS A 220 -10.09 15.91 6.56
CA CYS A 220 -11.41 16.56 6.55
C CYS A 220 -11.40 18.04 7.04
N GLY A 221 -10.22 18.66 7.21
CA GLY A 221 -10.11 20.10 7.45
C GLY A 221 -10.83 20.58 8.71
N SER A 222 -10.74 19.81 9.80
CA SER A 222 -11.36 20.06 11.12
C SER A 222 -12.89 19.94 11.19
N ARG A 223 -13.59 19.65 10.08
CA ARG A 223 -15.01 19.29 10.10
C ARG A 223 -15.16 17.80 10.46
N VAL A 224 -15.46 17.51 11.72
CA VAL A 224 -15.82 16.15 12.22
C VAL A 224 -17.28 15.80 11.81
N GLY A 225 -17.67 16.16 10.59
CA GLY A 225 -19.04 16.10 10.09
C GLY A 225 -19.21 15.24 8.83
N GLY A 226 -18.19 14.45 8.49
CA GLY A 226 -18.28 13.50 7.42
C GLY A 226 -19.31 12.40 7.67
N THR A 227 -20.01 11.92 6.64
CA THR A 227 -20.91 10.76 6.70
C THR A 227 -20.28 9.53 7.37
N SER A 228 -19.03 9.14 7.05
CA SER A 228 -18.33 8.02 7.73
C SER A 228 -18.11 8.27 9.23
N MET A 229 -17.71 9.50 9.60
CA MET A 229 -17.59 9.89 11.00
C MET A 229 -18.96 10.01 11.67
N ASN A 230 -20.02 10.34 10.92
CA ASN A 230 -21.40 10.31 11.41
C ASN A 230 -21.82 8.87 11.66
N ALA A 231 -21.60 7.94 10.73
CA ALA A 231 -21.89 6.52 10.90
C ALA A 231 -21.14 5.92 12.11
N LEU A 232 -19.85 6.21 12.25
CA LEU A 232 -19.09 5.83 13.46
C LEU A 232 -19.74 6.44 14.71
N CYS A 233 -20.02 7.74 14.72
CA CYS A 233 -20.64 8.36 15.88
C CYS A 233 -22.05 7.84 16.15
N ASP A 234 -22.85 7.51 15.15
CA ASP A 234 -24.19 6.96 15.29
C ASP A 234 -24.13 5.56 15.90
N HIS A 235 -23.15 4.75 15.48
CA HIS A 235 -22.82 3.46 16.12
C HIS A 235 -22.42 3.63 17.57
N LEU A 236 -21.46 4.51 17.84
CA LEU A 236 -20.99 4.77 19.19
C LEU A 236 -22.08 5.40 20.07
N ASN A 237 -23.01 6.18 19.50
CA ASN A 237 -24.20 6.71 20.16
C ASN A 237 -25.27 5.65 20.46
N ALA A 238 -25.23 4.49 19.80
CA ALA A 238 -26.01 3.34 20.21
C ALA A 238 -25.39 2.63 21.43
N LEU A 239 -24.09 2.82 21.67
CA LEU A 239 -23.28 2.18 22.72
C LEU A 239 -22.69 3.12 23.80
N PRO A 240 -23.22 4.33 24.09
CA PRO A 240 -22.44 5.36 24.78
C PRO A 240 -22.19 5.02 26.25
N TYR A 241 -23.12 4.32 26.89
CA TYR A 241 -23.02 3.97 28.31
C TYR A 241 -22.17 2.71 28.58
N THR A 242 -21.78 1.99 27.53
CA THR A 242 -20.92 0.80 27.65
C THR A 242 -19.46 1.15 27.42
N ILE A 243 -19.15 2.18 26.63
CA ILE A 243 -17.77 2.58 26.31
C ILE A 243 -17.08 3.24 27.53
N GLU A 244 -16.19 2.50 28.17
CA GLU A 244 -15.38 2.94 29.31
C GLU A 244 -14.06 3.60 28.88
N ALA A 245 -13.49 3.13 27.76
CA ALA A 245 -12.22 3.64 27.26
C ALA A 245 -12.09 3.50 25.73
N VAL A 246 -11.29 4.39 25.15
CA VAL A 246 -10.99 4.45 23.71
C VAL A 246 -9.49 4.61 23.55
N ALA A 247 -8.86 3.77 22.74
CA ALA A 247 -7.45 3.90 22.38
C ALA A 247 -7.28 4.00 20.87
N PHE A 248 -6.18 4.59 20.43
CA PHE A 248 -5.78 4.56 19.03
C PHE A 248 -4.30 4.87 18.87
N LEU A 249 -3.75 4.47 17.73
CA LEU A 249 -2.40 4.80 17.30
C LEU A 249 -2.47 5.84 16.18
N ALA A 250 -1.72 6.92 16.27
CA ALA A 250 -1.57 7.87 15.18
C ALA A 250 -0.17 7.74 14.57
N CYS A 251 -0.09 7.50 13.27
CA CYS A 251 1.15 7.57 12.52
C CYS A 251 1.28 8.96 11.88
N ILE A 252 2.25 9.74 12.37
CA ILE A 252 2.56 11.09 11.88
C ILE A 252 4.05 11.12 11.55
N ASP A 253 4.41 11.49 10.33
CA ASP A 253 5.81 11.53 9.85
C ASP A 253 6.57 10.22 10.12
N ASN A 254 5.94 9.09 9.76
CA ASN A 254 6.48 7.73 9.95
C ASN A 254 6.79 7.37 11.41
N HIS A 255 6.10 8.04 12.35
CA HIS A 255 6.24 7.80 13.78
C HIS A 255 4.89 7.56 14.45
N TYR A 256 4.82 6.51 15.27
CA TYR A 256 3.60 6.12 15.97
C TYR A 256 3.54 6.74 17.38
N THR A 257 2.42 7.41 17.65
CA THR A 257 2.07 7.92 18.99
C THR A 257 0.79 7.24 19.44
N ALA A 258 0.78 6.74 20.68
CA ALA A 258 -0.40 6.16 21.29
C ALA A 258 -1.24 7.20 22.03
N TYR A 259 -2.56 7.03 21.95
CA TYR A 259 -3.54 7.82 22.67
C TYR A 259 -4.50 6.90 23.39
N TYR A 260 -4.90 7.30 24.59
CA TYR A 260 -5.80 6.55 25.45
C TYR A 260 -6.73 7.51 26.18
N TYR A 261 -8.02 7.41 25.90
CA TYR A 261 -9.08 8.10 26.61
C TYR A 261 -9.74 7.15 27.61
N ASN A 262 -10.01 7.67 28.80
CA ASN A 262 -11.06 7.15 29.67
C ASN A 262 -11.89 8.33 30.21
N TRP A 263 -12.97 8.04 30.93
CA TRP A 263 -13.87 9.06 31.47
C TRP A 263 -13.20 10.14 32.35
N THR A 264 -11.99 9.88 32.84
CA THR A 264 -11.27 10.79 33.74
C THR A 264 -10.15 11.56 33.07
N CYS A 265 -9.58 11.05 31.97
CA CYS A 265 -8.39 11.62 31.36
C CYS A 265 -8.20 11.21 29.91
N PHE A 266 -7.56 12.11 29.14
CA PHE A 266 -6.95 11.78 27.87
C PHE A 266 -5.45 11.69 28.05
N LYS A 267 -4.87 10.52 27.80
CA LYS A 267 -3.43 10.27 27.89
C LYS A 267 -2.84 10.11 26.51
N TYR A 268 -1.58 10.49 26.35
CA TYR A 268 -0.81 10.19 25.15
C TYR A 268 0.60 9.74 25.50
N ARG A 269 1.22 9.01 24.58
CA ARG A 269 2.62 8.63 24.73
C ARG A 269 3.35 8.45 23.40
N ASP A 270 4.57 8.96 23.42
CA ASP A 270 5.56 8.93 22.35
C ASP A 270 6.85 8.27 22.90
N THR A 271 7.42 7.32 22.15
CA THR A 271 8.67 6.62 22.49
C THR A 271 9.95 7.41 22.16
N LEU A 272 9.89 8.48 21.37
CA LEU A 272 11.05 9.29 20.94
C LEU A 272 11.37 10.48 21.84
N SER A 273 10.67 10.66 22.97
CA SER A 273 10.81 11.81 23.89
C SER A 273 10.51 13.19 23.29
N GLY A 274 10.17 13.26 22.00
CA GLY A 274 9.85 14.50 21.29
C GLY A 274 8.79 15.32 22.00
N LYS A 275 8.76 16.63 21.74
CA LYS A 275 7.70 17.53 22.20
C LYS A 275 6.56 17.49 21.17
N PRO A 276 5.58 16.58 21.25
CA PRO A 276 4.55 16.48 20.24
C PRO A 276 3.41 17.41 20.67
N LEU A 277 3.74 18.62 21.17
CA LEU A 277 2.75 19.52 21.77
C LEU A 277 1.64 19.85 20.77
N GLU A 278 1.99 20.00 19.49
CA GLU A 278 1.03 20.25 18.42
C GLU A 278 0.21 19.00 18.08
N ALA A 279 0.86 17.86 17.83
CA ALA A 279 0.18 16.60 17.51
C ALA A 279 -0.75 16.12 18.65
N SER A 280 -0.33 16.26 19.92
CA SER A 280 -1.15 15.92 21.07
C SER A 280 -2.34 16.86 21.24
N SER A 281 -2.15 18.16 20.98
CA SER A 281 -3.24 19.14 21.01
C SER A 281 -4.26 18.88 19.91
N TYR A 282 -3.78 18.53 18.71
CA TYR A 282 -4.61 18.16 17.59
C TYR A 282 -5.42 16.88 17.87
N ALA A 283 -4.77 15.84 18.40
CA ALA A 283 -5.43 14.60 18.79
C ALA A 283 -6.44 14.82 19.93
N LEU A 284 -6.13 15.67 20.91
CA LEU A 284 -7.07 16.03 21.97
C LEU A 284 -8.30 16.74 21.41
N ALA A 285 -8.13 17.76 20.55
CA ALA A 285 -9.23 18.48 19.94
C ALA A 285 -10.11 17.54 19.08
N THR A 286 -9.46 16.58 18.41
CA THR A 286 -10.15 15.54 17.63
C THR A 286 -10.95 14.60 18.53
N MET A 287 -10.34 14.11 19.60
CA MET A 287 -11.01 13.25 20.59
C MET A 287 -12.17 13.97 21.25
N GLN A 288 -12.01 15.24 21.65
CA GLN A 288 -13.05 16.08 22.24
C GLN A 288 -14.31 16.16 21.37
N LYS A 289 -14.13 16.36 20.06
CA LYS A 289 -15.24 16.38 19.10
C LYS A 289 -15.93 15.02 18.98
N LEU A 290 -15.16 13.92 19.00
CA LEU A 290 -15.72 12.58 19.00
C LEU A 290 -16.56 12.36 20.27
N ILE A 291 -15.96 12.52 21.46
CA ILE A 291 -16.63 12.27 22.76
C ILE A 291 -17.84 13.19 22.98
N GLU A 292 -17.81 14.44 22.51
CA GLU A 292 -18.97 15.34 22.54
C GLU A 292 -20.13 14.75 21.73
N LYS A 293 -19.83 14.27 20.52
CA LYS A 293 -20.84 13.73 19.61
C LYS A 293 -21.40 12.38 20.08
N ILE A 294 -20.66 11.62 20.87
CA ILE A 294 -21.08 10.32 21.44
C ILE A 294 -21.50 10.40 22.91
N ASN A 295 -21.71 11.61 23.43
CA ASN A 295 -22.14 11.88 24.80
C ASN A 295 -21.26 11.28 25.91
N LEU A 296 -19.95 11.13 25.66
CA LEU A 296 -18.98 10.69 26.67
C LEU A 296 -18.43 11.86 27.51
N PRO A 297 -17.94 11.62 28.74
CA PRO A 297 -17.39 12.66 29.61
C PRO A 297 -16.27 13.49 28.96
N GLN A 298 -16.43 14.82 28.99
CA GLN A 298 -15.44 15.74 28.41
C GLN A 298 -14.13 15.76 29.19
N VAL A 299 -13.03 15.90 28.46
CA VAL A 299 -11.66 16.02 29.01
C VAL A 299 -11.03 17.30 28.49
N THR A 300 -10.43 18.09 29.38
CA THR A 300 -9.92 19.43 29.04
C THR A 300 -8.44 19.48 28.71
N HIS A 301 -7.69 18.43 29.06
CA HIS A 301 -6.24 18.39 28.92
C HIS A 301 -5.75 16.98 28.62
N SER A 302 -4.61 16.91 27.94
CA SER A 302 -3.90 15.66 27.68
C SER A 302 -2.79 15.43 28.70
N VAL A 303 -2.70 14.24 29.28
CA VAL A 303 -1.66 13.84 30.23
C VAL A 303 -0.62 12.97 29.52
N LYS A 304 0.66 13.29 29.64
CA LYS A 304 1.72 12.43 29.12
C LYS A 304 1.81 11.16 29.98
N GLY A 305 1.59 9.99 29.38
CA GLY A 305 1.76 8.69 30.06
C GLY A 305 3.22 8.41 30.40
N ASN A 306 3.52 7.31 31.11
CA ASN A 306 4.89 6.84 31.36
C ASN A 306 5.26 5.67 30.44
N ILE A 307 6.41 5.72 29.75
CA ILE A 307 6.98 4.63 28.92
C ILE A 307 8.50 4.78 28.80
N GLY A 308 9.25 3.69 28.62
CA GLY A 308 10.67 3.77 28.25
C GLY A 308 10.86 4.41 26.87
N LEU A 309 11.96 5.16 26.68
CA LEU A 309 12.31 5.69 25.36
C LEU A 309 12.79 4.56 24.45
N GLN A 310 12.53 4.65 23.15
CA GLN A 310 13.10 3.73 22.18
C GLN A 310 14.56 4.08 21.88
N GLY A 311 15.33 3.10 21.41
CA GLY A 311 16.70 3.31 20.97
C GLY A 311 16.76 4.18 19.71
N THR A 312 17.87 4.90 19.53
CA THR A 312 18.08 5.72 18.34
C THR A 312 18.02 4.86 17.07
N GLY A 313 17.17 5.26 16.13
CA GLY A 313 17.02 4.60 14.83
C GLY A 313 16.30 3.24 14.88
N SER A 314 15.54 2.92 15.93
CA SER A 314 14.66 1.74 15.92
C SER A 314 13.32 2.07 15.25
N GLY A 315 12.88 1.23 14.31
CA GLY A 315 11.50 1.25 13.77
C GLY A 315 10.42 0.73 14.73
N ASN A 316 10.74 0.54 16.01
CA ASN A 316 9.88 -0.09 17.02
C ASN A 316 8.90 0.88 17.71
N CYS A 317 8.69 2.09 17.16
CA CYS A 317 7.81 3.08 17.79
C CYS A 317 6.36 2.61 17.85
N SER A 318 5.91 1.88 16.84
CA SER A 318 4.58 1.29 16.77
C SER A 318 4.35 0.23 17.84
N ILE A 319 5.30 -0.70 18.03
CA ILE A 319 5.21 -1.74 19.05
C ILE A 319 5.27 -1.14 20.45
N GLY A 320 6.16 -0.17 20.69
CA GLY A 320 6.19 0.53 21.98
C GLY A 320 4.90 1.28 22.25
N ALA A 321 4.31 1.93 21.24
CA ALA A 321 3.02 2.60 21.35
C ALA A 321 1.87 1.60 21.64
N LEU A 322 1.84 0.46 20.96
CA LEU A 322 0.86 -0.61 21.20
C LEU A 322 0.99 -1.22 22.59
N ALA A 323 2.21 -1.59 23.01
CA ALA A 323 2.49 -2.11 24.34
C ALA A 323 2.06 -1.16 25.47
N TRP A 324 2.14 0.15 25.22
CA TRP A 324 1.62 1.15 26.16
C TRP A 324 0.09 1.17 26.26
N ILE A 325 -0.61 1.00 25.13
CA ILE A 325 -2.07 0.85 25.10
C ILE A 325 -2.47 -0.43 25.85
N GLU A 326 -1.83 -1.55 25.53
CA GLU A 326 -2.03 -2.83 26.21
C GLU A 326 -1.86 -2.70 27.73
N LYS A 327 -0.83 -1.98 28.18
CA LYS A 327 -0.62 -1.67 29.60
C LYS A 327 -1.75 -0.86 30.24
N GLN A 328 -2.39 0.03 29.49
CA GLN A 328 -3.54 0.78 30.02
C GLN A 328 -4.76 -0.12 30.22
N ILE A 329 -4.94 -1.12 29.34
CA ILE A 329 -6.04 -2.09 29.41
C ILE A 329 -5.77 -3.13 30.50
N ASN A 330 -4.57 -3.70 30.51
CA ASN A 330 -4.16 -4.73 31.44
C ASN A 330 -2.91 -4.28 32.23
N PRO A 331 -3.09 -3.86 33.50
CA PRO A 331 -1.98 -3.46 34.36
C PRO A 331 -0.95 -4.57 34.65
N SER A 332 -1.22 -5.85 34.35
CA SER A 332 -0.23 -6.93 34.52
C SER A 332 0.83 -6.96 33.42
N ILE A 333 0.58 -6.32 32.28
CA ILE A 333 1.54 -6.25 31.17
C ILE A 333 2.77 -5.45 31.63
N PRO A 334 4.01 -5.85 31.33
CA PRO A 334 5.20 -5.09 31.68
C PRO A 334 5.20 -3.69 31.05
N VAL A 335 5.90 -2.75 31.68
CA VAL A 335 6.10 -1.43 31.07
C VAL A 335 7.14 -1.58 29.97
N TRP A 336 6.80 -1.15 28.76
CA TRP A 336 7.73 -1.12 27.64
C TRP A 336 9.04 -0.39 27.99
N THR A 337 10.15 -1.03 27.62
CA THR A 337 11.49 -0.46 27.59
C THR A 337 12.18 -0.82 26.28
N HIS A 338 13.25 -0.11 25.92
CA HIS A 338 14.04 -0.44 24.73
C HIS A 338 14.56 -1.89 24.77
N ASP A 339 15.03 -2.34 25.93
CA ASP A 339 15.60 -3.68 26.13
C ASP A 339 14.57 -4.79 25.93
N MET A 340 13.29 -4.50 26.14
CA MET A 340 12.19 -5.45 25.94
C MET A 340 11.67 -5.47 24.50
N SER A 341 12.18 -4.61 23.61
CA SER A 341 11.62 -4.45 22.27
C SER A 341 11.61 -5.73 21.44
N GLY A 342 12.68 -6.54 21.52
CA GLY A 342 12.73 -7.86 20.88
C GLY A 342 11.63 -8.80 21.38
N ALA A 343 11.45 -8.91 22.70
CA ALA A 343 10.44 -9.79 23.30
C ALA A 343 9.00 -9.42 22.90
N HIS A 344 8.71 -8.12 22.79
CA HIS A 344 7.41 -7.66 22.30
C HIS A 344 7.23 -7.93 20.79
N CYS A 345 8.26 -7.76 19.97
CA CYS A 345 8.20 -8.13 18.55
C CYS A 345 8.00 -9.63 18.38
N ASP A 346 8.67 -10.46 19.18
CA ASP A 346 8.51 -11.92 19.19
C ASP A 346 7.10 -12.33 19.57
N HIS A 347 6.54 -11.68 20.59
CA HIS A 347 5.17 -11.92 21.02
C HIS A 347 4.17 -11.53 19.93
N ALA A 348 4.32 -10.34 19.33
CA ALA A 348 3.49 -9.89 18.23
C ALA A 348 3.57 -10.83 17.01
N LEU A 349 4.77 -11.30 16.68
CA LEU A 349 4.99 -12.24 15.59
C LEU A 349 4.33 -13.60 15.87
N LEU A 350 4.50 -14.15 17.09
CA LEU A 350 3.87 -15.39 17.50
C LEU A 350 2.34 -15.29 17.44
N ASP A 351 1.78 -14.20 17.98
CA ASP A 351 0.33 -14.00 18.02
C ASP A 351 -0.27 -13.94 16.62
N LEU A 352 0.35 -13.20 15.69
CA LEU A 352 -0.10 -13.12 14.30
C LEU A 352 0.01 -14.46 13.56
N LEU A 353 1.10 -15.20 13.75
CA LEU A 353 1.29 -16.51 13.11
C LEU A 353 0.31 -17.56 13.66
N LEU A 354 0.13 -17.60 14.98
CA LEU A 354 -0.80 -18.51 15.63
C LEU A 354 -2.24 -18.19 15.22
N TYR A 355 -2.63 -16.91 15.22
CA TYR A 355 -3.96 -16.49 14.80
C TYR A 355 -4.22 -16.77 13.32
N ASN A 356 -3.23 -16.55 12.44
CA ASN A 356 -3.32 -16.90 11.01
C ASN A 356 -3.54 -18.40 10.81
N MET A 357 -2.75 -19.26 11.47
CA MET A 357 -2.89 -20.72 11.39
C MET A 357 -4.30 -21.18 11.81
N ILE A 358 -4.81 -20.65 12.92
CA ILE A 358 -6.14 -20.99 13.43
C ILE A 358 -7.24 -20.51 12.47
N SER A 359 -7.13 -19.28 11.99
CA SER A 359 -8.09 -18.67 11.06
C SER A 359 -8.14 -19.38 9.72
N GLN A 360 -6.99 -19.82 9.20
CA GLN A 360 -6.91 -20.61 7.97
C GLN A 360 -7.67 -21.95 8.10
N GLY A 361 -7.62 -22.58 9.28
CA GLY A 361 -8.38 -23.80 9.58
C GLY A 361 -9.90 -23.61 9.63
N SER A 362 -10.39 -22.39 9.84
CA SER A 362 -11.81 -22.06 10.00
C SER A 362 -12.42 -21.27 8.84
N LEU A 363 -11.72 -21.16 7.69
CA LEU A 363 -12.17 -20.35 6.54
C LEU A 363 -13.56 -20.74 6.00
N HIS A 364 -13.95 -22.01 6.14
CA HIS A 364 -15.27 -22.49 5.73
C HIS A 364 -16.44 -21.81 6.47
N ALA A 365 -16.17 -21.14 7.60
CA ALA A 365 -17.15 -20.43 8.41
C ALA A 365 -16.90 -18.91 8.45
N GLN A 366 -16.12 -18.36 7.51
CA GLN A 366 -15.72 -16.94 7.54
C GLN A 366 -16.92 -15.98 7.61
N ASP A 367 -17.97 -16.23 6.83
CA ASP A 367 -19.20 -15.43 6.83
C ASP A 367 -19.96 -15.47 8.18
N GLN A 368 -19.58 -16.39 9.07
CA GLN A 368 -20.18 -16.56 10.39
C GLN A 368 -19.28 -16.04 11.50
N TRP A 369 -18.04 -15.62 11.23
CA TRP A 369 -17.10 -15.20 12.28
C TRP A 369 -17.59 -13.95 13.01
N THR A 370 -18.19 -13.02 12.28
CA THR A 370 -18.63 -11.75 12.85
C THR A 370 -20.11 -11.49 12.58
N LEU A 371 -20.73 -10.75 13.49
CA LEU A 371 -22.04 -10.14 13.30
C LEU A 371 -21.87 -8.63 13.32
N SER A 372 -22.56 -7.92 12.42
CA SER A 372 -22.61 -6.46 12.49
C SER A 372 -23.20 -6.05 13.85
N CYS A 373 -22.44 -5.29 14.64
CA CYS A 373 -22.93 -4.73 15.92
C CYS A 373 -24.10 -3.76 15.70
N LEU A 374 -24.18 -3.20 14.50
CA LEU A 374 -25.33 -2.44 14.04
C LEU A 374 -26.35 -3.39 13.43
N SER A 375 -27.40 -3.73 14.16
CA SER A 375 -28.69 -3.88 13.48
C SER A 375 -29.06 -2.48 13.00
N TRP A 376 -28.77 -2.16 11.74
CA TRP A 376 -29.29 -0.96 11.10
C TRP A 376 -30.76 -0.89 11.50
N PRO A 377 -31.22 0.13 12.25
CA PRO A 377 -32.62 0.18 12.62
C PRO A 377 -33.37 0.15 11.30
N ALA A 378 -34.04 -0.97 11.02
CA ALA A 378 -34.91 -1.10 9.87
C ALA A 378 -35.96 -0.03 10.10
N THR A 379 -35.76 1.14 9.49
CA THR A 379 -36.51 2.33 9.84
C THR A 379 -37.97 1.98 9.62
N ALA A 380 -38.71 1.90 10.72
CA ALA A 380 -40.11 1.54 10.72
C ALA A 380 -40.93 2.73 10.23
N LEU A 381 -40.78 3.11 8.97
CA LEU A 381 -41.66 4.01 8.26
C LEU A 381 -41.37 3.82 6.77
N GLY A 382 -42.40 3.45 6.02
CA GLY A 382 -42.36 3.03 4.62
C GLY A 382 -41.98 4.10 3.60
N ASP A 383 -40.89 4.81 3.84
CA ASP A 383 -40.16 5.53 2.79
C ASP A 383 -39.10 4.58 2.24
N GLU A 384 -39.15 4.36 0.92
CA GLU A 384 -38.18 3.58 0.17
C GLU A 384 -36.76 4.00 0.59
N LEU A 385 -36.04 3.05 1.21
CA LEU A 385 -34.63 3.18 1.58
C LEU A 385 -33.82 3.50 0.32
N LEU A 386 -33.65 4.78 0.02
CA LEU A 386 -32.62 5.24 -0.88
C LEU A 386 -31.30 4.75 -0.28
N PRO A 387 -30.50 3.95 -1.00
CA PRO A 387 -29.19 3.53 -0.52
C PRO A 387 -28.41 4.81 -0.21
N PHE A 388 -28.10 5.00 1.07
CA PHE A 388 -27.43 6.19 1.55
C PHE A 388 -26.05 6.22 0.93
N ASN A 389 -25.91 6.96 -0.18
CA ASN A 389 -24.64 7.15 -0.85
C ASN A 389 -23.80 8.04 0.09
N ALA A 390 -22.92 7.41 0.87
CA ALA A 390 -22.15 8.08 1.91
C ALA A 390 -21.26 9.20 1.33
N GLY A 391 -21.10 9.35 0.01
CA GLY A 391 -20.47 10.54 -0.58
C GLY A 391 -19.01 10.74 -0.17
N PHE A 392 -18.38 9.70 0.39
CA PHE A 392 -16.95 9.62 0.59
C PHE A 392 -16.36 8.55 -0.31
N ASP A 393 -15.22 8.88 -0.92
CA ASP A 393 -14.39 7.94 -1.69
C ASP A 393 -13.55 7.02 -0.77
N ILE A 394 -13.78 7.03 0.55
CA ILE A 394 -13.13 6.12 1.51
C ILE A 394 -14.20 5.59 2.46
N GLU A 395 -14.63 4.34 2.23
CA GLU A 395 -15.42 3.58 3.20
C GLU A 395 -14.56 3.47 4.48
N TYR A 396 -15.05 4.05 5.59
CA TYR A 396 -14.41 3.86 6.88
C TYR A 396 -14.82 2.48 7.37
N ASP A 397 -13.98 1.51 7.09
CA ASP A 397 -14.14 0.15 7.59
C ASP A 397 -13.33 0.02 8.89
N ASP A 398 -13.97 -0.53 9.92
CA ASP A 398 -13.49 -0.54 11.30
C ASP A 398 -13.92 -1.84 12.00
N TYR A 399 -12.96 -2.53 12.63
CA TYR A 399 -13.21 -3.78 13.34
C TYR A 399 -14.07 -3.58 14.60
N ASN A 400 -14.27 -2.35 15.09
CA ASN A 400 -15.24 -2.04 16.16
C ASN A 400 -16.71 -2.10 15.69
N LEU A 401 -16.97 -2.24 14.39
CA LEU A 401 -18.32 -2.38 13.83
C LEU A 401 -18.82 -3.84 13.87
N LEU A 402 -17.96 -4.78 14.29
CA LEU A 402 -18.17 -6.21 14.21
C LEU A 402 -18.07 -6.87 15.60
N ALA A 403 -19.05 -7.69 15.97
CA ALA A 403 -19.03 -8.53 17.15
C ALA A 403 -18.56 -9.93 16.77
N SER A 404 -17.57 -10.47 17.48
CA SER A 404 -17.14 -11.86 17.29
C SER A 404 -18.25 -12.84 17.72
N THR A 405 -18.57 -13.80 16.86
CA THR A 405 -19.50 -14.91 17.18
C THR A 405 -18.77 -16.09 17.80
N GLU A 406 -19.50 -17.09 18.30
CA GLU A 406 -18.90 -18.34 18.79
C GLU A 406 -18.03 -19.09 17.76
N HIS A 407 -18.16 -18.78 16.47
CA HIS A 407 -17.35 -19.36 15.38
C HIS A 407 -16.11 -18.54 15.04
N HIS A 408 -15.92 -17.37 15.66
CA HIS A 408 -14.77 -16.52 15.39
C HIS A 408 -13.46 -17.21 15.83
N PRO A 409 -12.39 -17.15 15.04
CA PRO A 409 -11.10 -17.78 15.36
C PRO A 409 -10.41 -17.23 16.63
N ILE A 410 -10.95 -16.17 17.25
CA ILE A 410 -10.42 -15.59 18.49
C ILE A 410 -10.60 -16.55 19.67
N PHE A 411 -11.70 -17.29 19.73
CA PHE A 411 -11.97 -18.23 20.82
C PHE A 411 -10.99 -19.41 20.85
N PRO A 412 -10.76 -20.15 19.74
CA PRO A 412 -9.72 -21.17 19.71
C PRO A 412 -8.29 -20.60 19.87
N PHE A 413 -8.04 -19.37 19.41
CA PHE A 413 -6.77 -18.67 19.66
C PHE A 413 -6.52 -18.45 21.15
N LEU A 414 -7.51 -17.92 21.88
CA LEU A 414 -7.44 -17.75 23.33
C LEU A 414 -7.28 -19.08 24.06
N GLU A 415 -8.01 -20.11 23.66
CA GLU A 415 -7.85 -21.45 24.23
C GLU A 415 -6.41 -21.95 24.05
N HIS A 416 -5.82 -21.72 22.87
CA HIS A 416 -4.44 -22.10 22.59
C HIS A 416 -3.42 -21.32 23.42
N LEU A 417 -3.62 -20.00 23.62
CA LEU A 417 -2.75 -19.19 24.48
C LEU A 417 -2.78 -19.63 25.96
N HIS A 418 -3.92 -20.13 26.44
CA HIS A 418 -4.04 -20.63 27.81
C HIS A 418 -3.41 -22.01 28.05
N LYS A 419 -2.96 -22.72 27.00
CA LYS A 419 -2.32 -24.03 27.17
C LYS A 419 -0.97 -23.86 27.91
N PRO A 420 -0.66 -24.70 28.93
CA PRO A 420 0.55 -24.57 29.73
C PRO A 420 1.85 -24.61 28.93
N ASN A 421 1.86 -25.35 27.82
CA ASN A 421 3.03 -25.50 26.96
C ASN A 421 3.30 -24.25 26.11
N THR A 422 2.24 -23.49 25.79
CA THR A 422 2.32 -22.19 25.09
C THR A 422 2.59 -21.05 26.08
N ALA A 423 2.21 -21.23 27.34
CA ALA A 423 2.46 -20.27 28.42
C ALA A 423 3.96 -20.06 28.73
N ILE A 424 4.87 -20.90 28.21
CA ILE A 424 6.32 -20.69 28.32
C ILE A 424 6.73 -19.36 27.66
N THR A 425 6.05 -18.95 26.58
CA THR A 425 6.30 -17.68 25.91
C THR A 425 5.72 -16.49 26.70
N SER A 426 4.57 -16.67 27.34
CA SER A 426 4.00 -15.69 28.30
C SER A 426 4.88 -15.52 29.55
N LEU A 427 5.48 -16.61 30.05
CA LEU A 427 6.42 -16.59 31.18
C LEU A 427 7.74 -15.87 30.83
N ALA A 428 8.25 -16.05 29.61
CA ALA A 428 9.42 -15.33 29.13
C ALA A 428 9.19 -13.81 29.09
N PHE A 429 7.98 -13.39 28.75
CA PHE A 429 7.56 -11.99 28.76
C PHE A 429 7.44 -11.40 30.17
N HIS A 430 6.93 -12.19 31.13
CA HIS A 430 6.85 -11.77 32.53
C HIS A 430 8.18 -11.84 33.29
N ASN A 431 9.18 -12.56 32.76
CA ASN A 431 10.47 -12.71 33.41
C ASN A 431 11.61 -12.68 32.37
N PRO A 432 11.97 -11.49 31.84
CA PRO A 432 12.98 -11.34 30.78
C PRO A 432 14.35 -11.89 31.16
N SER A 433 14.64 -11.98 32.46
CA SER A 433 15.86 -12.56 33.03
C SER A 433 15.97 -14.07 32.89
N LEU A 434 14.88 -14.77 32.55
CA LEU A 434 14.86 -16.23 32.31
C LEU A 434 15.11 -16.59 30.84
N LEU A 435 14.99 -15.63 29.93
CA LEU A 435 15.51 -15.84 28.58
C LEU A 435 17.03 -15.84 28.66
N PRO A 436 17.72 -16.85 28.10
CA PRO A 436 19.17 -16.77 27.98
C PRO A 436 19.48 -15.49 27.19
N LEU A 437 20.08 -14.51 27.87
CA LEU A 437 20.69 -13.33 27.29
C LEU A 437 21.78 -13.78 26.31
N LYS A 438 21.39 -14.28 25.14
CA LYS A 438 22.22 -14.26 23.96
C LYS A 438 22.15 -12.83 23.45
N SER A 439 22.89 -11.93 24.11
CA SER A 439 23.22 -10.62 23.55
C SER A 439 23.99 -10.74 22.24
N ASP A 440 24.43 -11.96 21.90
CA ASP A 440 24.84 -12.35 20.57
C ASP A 440 23.63 -12.89 19.80
N HIS A 441 22.68 -12.01 19.46
CA HIS A 441 22.10 -12.19 18.13
C HIS A 441 23.31 -12.20 17.18
N PRO A 442 23.48 -13.21 16.31
CA PRO A 442 24.43 -13.05 15.23
C PRO A 442 24.06 -11.73 14.58
N SER A 443 24.98 -10.77 14.64
CA SER A 443 24.96 -9.71 13.65
C SER A 443 24.76 -10.44 12.33
N PRO A 444 23.82 -10.02 11.47
CA PRO A 444 23.72 -10.61 10.14
C PRO A 444 25.14 -10.72 9.57
N PRO A 445 25.48 -11.84 8.90
CA PRO A 445 26.84 -12.11 8.44
C PRO A 445 27.46 -10.82 7.90
N ALA A 446 28.65 -10.48 8.40
CA ALA A 446 29.31 -9.20 8.18
C ALA A 446 29.06 -8.68 6.76
N LYS A 447 28.24 -7.62 6.66
CA LYS A 447 27.94 -6.80 5.47
C LYS A 447 28.21 -7.49 4.11
N PRO A 448 27.18 -8.00 3.40
CA PRO A 448 27.16 -7.76 1.96
C PRO A 448 27.01 -6.24 1.79
N HIS A 449 28.03 -5.59 1.24
CA HIS A 449 28.11 -4.18 0.82
C HIS A 449 27.21 -3.16 1.56
N GLU A 450 27.84 -2.21 2.27
CA GLU A 450 27.17 -0.95 2.61
C GLU A 450 26.53 -0.36 1.36
N TYR A 451 25.19 -0.37 1.30
CA TYR A 451 24.47 0.54 0.41
C TYR A 451 24.96 1.96 0.68
N PRO A 452 25.25 2.78 -0.34
CA PRO A 452 25.64 4.16 -0.14
C PRO A 452 24.46 4.93 0.46
N SER A 453 24.48 5.09 1.78
CA SER A 453 23.85 6.25 2.41
C SER A 453 24.45 7.49 1.74
N LEU A 454 23.61 8.31 1.13
CA LEU A 454 23.95 9.68 0.74
C LEU A 454 24.36 10.44 2.01
N LYS A 455 25.67 10.40 2.32
CA LYS A 455 26.27 11.27 3.33
C LYS A 455 26.37 12.66 2.71
N SER A 456 25.37 13.48 3.03
CA SER A 456 25.52 14.93 3.02
C SER A 456 26.51 15.32 4.12
N THR A 457 27.79 15.46 3.75
CA THR A 457 28.79 16.13 4.56
C THR A 457 29.75 16.87 3.64
N ASP A 458 29.50 18.16 3.46
CA ASP A 458 30.55 19.19 3.40
C ASP A 458 29.98 20.48 4.00
N PHE A 459 30.14 20.63 5.32
CA PHE A 459 29.91 21.89 6.02
C PHE A 459 31.20 22.71 5.97
N PHE A 460 31.21 23.76 5.15
CA PHE A 460 32.09 24.91 5.40
C PHE A 460 31.48 25.77 6.51
N SER A 461 32.26 26.00 7.55
CA SER A 461 31.97 26.87 8.68
C SER A 461 31.84 28.34 8.25
N LEU A 462 30.67 28.94 8.40
CA LEU A 462 30.50 30.39 8.50
C LEU A 462 29.58 30.74 9.68
N THR A 463 30.17 31.39 10.67
CA THR A 463 29.57 31.94 11.88
C THR A 463 28.51 32.99 11.55
N LEU A 464 27.25 32.79 11.97
CA LEU A 464 26.26 33.87 12.13
C LEU A 464 25.43 33.69 13.41
N ARG A 465 25.20 34.83 14.07
CA ARG A 465 24.46 35.05 15.32
C ARG A 465 22.93 34.88 15.12
N PRO A 466 22.15 34.72 16.22
CA PRO A 466 20.78 34.22 16.17
C PRO A 466 19.74 35.32 15.85
N SER A 467 18.80 34.99 14.97
CA SER A 467 17.56 35.74 14.79
C SER A 467 16.42 34.82 14.31
N TYR A 468 15.39 34.71 15.17
CA TYR A 468 13.99 34.33 14.92
C TYR A 468 13.68 33.05 14.12
N PHE A 469 13.22 32.01 14.83
CA PHE A 469 12.54 30.84 14.25
C PHE A 469 11.10 31.20 13.85
N SER A 470 10.77 30.96 12.58
CA SER A 470 9.41 30.86 12.04
C SER A 470 9.23 29.43 11.49
N THR A 471 8.03 28.91 11.69
CA THR A 471 7.56 27.52 11.60
C THR A 471 7.46 26.91 10.19
N GLN A 472 7.36 25.57 10.16
CA GLN A 472 6.71 24.64 9.16
C GLN A 472 7.71 23.77 8.37
N ASN A 473 7.77 22.44 8.58
CA ASN A 473 6.82 21.33 8.36
C ASN A 473 6.80 20.87 6.89
N GLU A 474 7.74 20.00 6.52
CA GLU A 474 7.76 19.24 5.26
C GLU A 474 6.98 17.92 5.42
N PRO A 475 6.16 17.46 4.45
CA PRO A 475 5.62 16.11 4.45
C PRO A 475 6.56 15.11 3.76
N CYS A 476 6.93 14.06 4.51
CA CYS A 476 7.71 12.89 4.09
C CYS A 476 6.97 12.06 3.02
N GLU A 477 7.72 11.52 2.06
CA GLU A 477 7.25 10.71 0.93
C GLU A 477 6.95 9.26 1.34
N ASP A 478 5.67 8.88 1.33
CA ASP A 478 5.22 7.49 1.22
C ASP A 478 4.40 7.34 -0.08
N VAL A 479 5.10 7.13 -1.20
CA VAL A 479 4.56 6.54 -2.44
C VAL A 479 5.68 5.71 -3.10
N LYS A 480 6.07 4.61 -2.45
CA LYS A 480 6.72 3.47 -3.11
C LYS A 480 6.06 2.21 -2.55
N MET A 481 5.61 1.34 -3.44
CA MET A 481 4.95 0.04 -3.20
C MET A 481 3.41 -0.02 -3.00
N GLU A 482 2.64 0.54 -3.93
CA GLU A 482 1.24 0.08 -4.12
C GLU A 482 0.82 0.02 -5.61
N LEU A 483 1.78 -0.14 -6.54
CA LEU A 483 1.52 0.00 -7.99
C LEU A 483 2.22 -1.03 -8.90
N MET A 484 2.64 -2.19 -8.38
CA MET A 484 3.27 -3.24 -9.19
C MET A 484 2.41 -4.50 -9.43
N ASP A 485 1.22 -4.60 -8.83
CA ASP A 485 0.32 -5.77 -8.95
C ASP A 485 -0.64 -5.71 -10.17
N THR A 486 -0.27 -5.10 -11.29
CA THR A 486 -1.12 -5.15 -12.50
C THR A 486 -0.31 -5.34 -13.77
N VAL A 487 0.21 -6.56 -13.93
CA VAL A 487 0.42 -7.16 -15.25
C VAL A 487 -0.42 -8.44 -15.26
N ILE A 488 -1.67 -8.36 -15.75
CA ILE A 488 -2.53 -9.52 -16.00
C ILE A 488 -2.84 -9.63 -17.50
N ASP A 489 -2.61 -10.85 -17.97
CA ASP A 489 -3.06 -11.53 -19.20
C ASP A 489 -4.05 -10.78 -20.11
N LEU A 490 -3.62 -10.56 -21.34
CA LEU A 490 -4.47 -10.16 -22.47
C LEU A 490 -4.69 -11.37 -23.39
N THR A 491 -5.85 -12.04 -23.28
CA THR A 491 -6.36 -12.92 -24.35
C THR A 491 -7.60 -12.29 -24.98
N TRP A 492 -7.51 -11.82 -26.23
CA TRP A 492 -8.68 -11.43 -27.01
C TRP A 492 -8.68 -12.04 -28.43
N SER A 493 -9.86 -12.54 -28.80
CA SER A 493 -10.14 -13.39 -29.96
C SER A 493 -10.30 -12.59 -31.26
N SER A 494 -9.72 -13.13 -32.34
CA SER A 494 -9.68 -12.56 -33.68
C SER A 494 -10.79 -13.10 -34.61
N SER A 495 -11.18 -12.28 -35.61
CA SER A 495 -11.71 -12.72 -36.91
C SER A 495 -11.67 -11.60 -37.97
N PRO A 496 -11.64 -11.91 -39.29
CA PRO A 496 -10.76 -11.26 -40.27
C PRO A 496 -11.46 -10.57 -41.45
N SER A 497 -10.75 -9.72 -42.23
CA SER A 497 -11.06 -9.45 -43.65
C SER A 497 -9.97 -8.68 -44.45
N TYR A 498 -9.39 -9.37 -45.43
CA TYR A 498 -8.92 -9.00 -46.79
C TYR A 498 -8.55 -7.55 -47.21
N ALA A 499 -7.25 -7.38 -47.55
CA ALA A 499 -6.61 -7.05 -48.86
C ALA A 499 -6.91 -5.76 -49.68
N PRO A 500 -5.96 -5.31 -50.55
CA PRO A 500 -5.48 -3.92 -50.59
C PRO A 500 -5.74 -3.17 -51.91
N GLU A 501 -5.53 -1.85 -51.92
CA GLU A 501 -5.23 -1.12 -53.15
C GLU A 501 -4.30 0.08 -52.92
N VAL A 502 -3.37 0.22 -53.87
CA VAL A 502 -2.27 1.20 -53.96
C VAL A 502 -2.76 2.45 -54.69
N ILE A 503 -2.36 3.66 -54.26
CA ILE A 503 -2.07 4.82 -55.14
C ILE A 503 -1.05 5.75 -54.46
N SER A 504 -0.14 6.26 -55.29
CA SER A 504 1.06 7.05 -55.00
C SER A 504 0.85 8.56 -54.95
N VAL A 505 1.59 9.21 -54.03
CA VAL A 505 2.32 10.50 -54.15
C VAL A 505 1.53 11.78 -54.41
N LEU A 506 1.54 12.72 -53.45
CA LEU A 506 2.18 14.05 -53.56
C LEU A 506 2.28 14.73 -52.18
N SER A 507 3.42 15.37 -51.98
CA SER A 507 3.97 15.99 -50.77
C SER A 507 3.20 17.19 -50.21
N SER A 508 3.07 17.23 -48.89
CA SER A 508 3.21 18.45 -48.09
C SER A 508 3.75 18.09 -46.70
N ASP A 509 4.95 18.57 -46.40
CA ASP A 509 5.76 18.27 -45.22
C ASP A 509 5.19 18.85 -43.91
N GLU A 510 4.17 18.21 -43.32
CA GLU A 510 3.80 18.47 -41.91
C GLU A 510 3.45 17.21 -41.06
N ASP A 511 3.46 15.99 -41.61
CA ASP A 511 2.87 14.81 -40.92
C ASP A 511 3.85 13.67 -40.60
N GLU A 512 5.01 13.97 -40.02
CA GLU A 512 5.84 12.93 -39.38
C GLU A 512 6.32 13.38 -37.99
N VAL A 513 5.42 13.95 -37.19
CA VAL A 513 5.59 13.96 -35.73
C VAL A 513 5.29 12.54 -35.28
N ALA A 514 6.36 11.75 -35.16
CA ALA A 514 6.37 10.39 -34.64
C ALA A 514 5.34 10.23 -33.52
N ASP A 515 4.52 9.19 -33.65
CA ASP A 515 3.38 8.80 -32.81
C ASP A 515 3.87 8.31 -31.43
N THR A 516 4.72 9.09 -30.77
CA THR A 516 5.28 8.73 -29.48
C THR A 516 4.20 8.96 -28.44
N MET A 517 3.55 7.86 -28.03
CA MET A 517 2.78 7.85 -26.79
C MET A 517 3.59 8.54 -25.69
N LEU A 518 2.91 9.40 -24.92
CA LEU A 518 3.60 10.23 -23.93
C LEU A 518 4.08 9.32 -22.79
N ALA A 519 5.39 9.09 -22.69
CA ALA A 519 5.98 8.21 -21.69
C ALA A 519 6.13 8.89 -20.31
N VAL A 520 6.24 8.07 -19.27
CA VAL A 520 6.69 8.51 -17.93
C VAL A 520 8.02 9.29 -18.08
N SER A 521 8.20 10.30 -17.25
CA SER A 521 9.33 11.24 -17.25
C SER A 521 9.36 12.26 -18.38
N ARG A 522 8.40 12.26 -19.33
CA ARG A 522 8.31 13.31 -20.35
C ARG A 522 8.04 14.67 -19.70
N VAL A 523 8.86 15.67 -20.04
CA VAL A 523 8.84 17.02 -19.46
C VAL A 523 8.11 18.01 -20.38
N PHE A 524 7.36 18.92 -19.78
CA PHE A 524 6.59 19.98 -20.41
C PHE A 524 6.89 21.35 -19.76
N PRO A 525 6.85 22.45 -20.53
CA PRO A 525 7.08 23.80 -20.03
C PRO A 525 5.92 24.34 -19.16
N SER A 526 4.76 23.69 -19.18
CA SER A 526 3.63 24.01 -18.32
C SER A 526 2.70 22.81 -18.21
N TRP A 527 1.82 22.80 -17.21
CA TRP A 527 0.81 21.74 -17.09
C TRP A 527 -0.25 21.85 -18.19
N GLU A 528 -0.50 23.05 -18.74
CA GLU A 528 -1.38 23.26 -19.89
C GLU A 528 -0.78 22.65 -21.15
N ALA A 529 0.54 22.77 -21.35
CA ALA A 529 1.23 22.09 -22.45
C ALA A 529 1.15 20.56 -22.30
N ALA A 530 1.34 20.04 -21.08
CA ALA A 530 1.12 18.62 -20.78
C ALA A 530 -0.32 18.20 -21.08
N LYS A 531 -1.31 18.94 -20.59
CA LYS A 531 -2.74 18.70 -20.84
C LYS A 531 -3.06 18.64 -22.34
N SER A 532 -2.62 19.63 -23.11
CA SER A 532 -2.88 19.68 -24.56
C SER A 532 -2.26 18.48 -25.27
N ALA A 533 -1.02 18.11 -24.92
CA ALA A 533 -0.37 16.93 -25.49
C ALA A 533 -1.13 15.64 -25.13
N LEU A 534 -1.53 15.46 -23.87
CA LEU A 534 -2.31 14.31 -23.39
C LEU A 534 -3.64 14.20 -24.15
N PHE A 535 -4.37 15.32 -24.25
CA PHE A 535 -5.68 15.34 -24.90
C PHE A 535 -5.56 15.08 -26.40
N MET A 536 -4.55 15.64 -27.07
CA MET A 536 -4.32 15.36 -28.49
C MET A 536 -3.95 13.90 -28.75
N ALA A 537 -3.09 13.30 -27.91
CA ALA A 537 -2.71 11.89 -28.04
C ALA A 537 -3.93 10.97 -27.91
N GLU A 538 -4.75 11.20 -26.89
CA GLU A 538 -5.91 10.35 -26.60
C GLU A 538 -7.10 10.61 -27.55
N GLU A 539 -7.27 11.84 -28.03
CA GLU A 539 -8.25 12.16 -29.06
C GLU A 539 -7.96 11.40 -30.36
N LYS A 540 -6.69 11.23 -30.74
CA LYS A 540 -6.29 10.39 -31.90
C LYS A 540 -6.66 8.92 -31.69
N LEU A 541 -6.50 8.41 -30.46
CA LEU A 541 -6.93 7.06 -30.07
C LEU A 541 -8.46 6.94 -29.93
N GLY A 542 -9.16 8.08 -29.92
CA GLY A 542 -10.61 8.16 -29.86
C GLY A 542 -11.20 8.14 -28.45
N HIS A 543 -10.40 8.47 -27.43
CA HIS A 543 -10.83 8.53 -26.04
C HIS A 543 -10.94 9.99 -25.59
N ILE A 544 -11.94 10.29 -24.74
CA ILE A 544 -12.10 11.62 -24.14
C ILE A 544 -11.47 11.61 -22.76
N TRP A 545 -10.69 12.63 -22.42
CA TRP A 545 -10.05 12.77 -21.11
C TRP A 545 -10.51 14.02 -20.39
N LYS A 546 -10.47 13.98 -19.05
CA LYS A 546 -10.81 15.11 -18.18
C LYS A 546 -9.72 15.36 -17.15
N LEU A 547 -9.63 16.62 -16.73
CA LEU A 547 -8.89 16.99 -15.52
C LEU A 547 -9.75 16.59 -14.32
N ASP A 548 -9.21 15.77 -13.44
CA ASP A 548 -9.98 15.13 -12.38
C ASP A 548 -9.59 15.65 -10.99
N GLN A 549 -8.31 15.52 -10.63
CA GLN A 549 -7.81 16.02 -9.34
C GLN A 549 -6.62 16.97 -9.56
N SER A 550 -6.47 17.92 -8.64
CA SER A 550 -5.31 18.80 -8.58
C SER A 550 -4.86 18.98 -7.14
N LYS A 551 -3.54 18.94 -6.90
CA LYS A 551 -2.92 19.22 -5.61
C LYS A 551 -2.13 20.52 -5.72
N LYS A 552 -2.33 21.40 -4.75
CA LYS A 552 -1.55 22.63 -4.59
C LYS A 552 -0.45 22.43 -3.54
N ASP A 553 0.65 23.15 -3.68
CA ASP A 553 1.67 23.28 -2.64
C ASP A 553 1.21 24.23 -1.53
N GLU A 554 2.08 24.44 -0.54
CA GLU A 554 1.85 25.33 0.61
C GLU A 554 1.65 26.79 0.20
N LEU A 555 2.22 27.20 -0.93
CA LEU A 555 2.08 28.54 -1.51
C LEU A 555 0.80 28.68 -2.35
N GLY A 556 -0.05 27.65 -2.40
CA GLY A 556 -1.28 27.62 -3.19
C GLY A 556 -1.08 27.44 -4.69
N SER A 557 0.15 27.17 -5.13
CA SER A 557 0.50 26.92 -6.52
C SER A 557 0.30 25.44 -6.88
N LEU A 558 -0.10 25.13 -8.11
CA LEU A 558 -0.32 23.74 -8.52
C LEU A 558 1.01 22.94 -8.44
N LYS A 559 0.98 21.78 -7.77
CA LYS A 559 2.10 20.83 -7.64
C LYS A 559 1.86 19.52 -8.39
N LYS A 560 0.61 19.04 -8.43
CA LYS A 560 0.21 17.80 -9.11
C LYS A 560 -1.13 17.98 -9.80
N ILE A 561 -1.30 17.41 -10.98
CA ILE A 561 -2.56 17.32 -11.70
C ILE A 561 -2.76 15.88 -12.16
N ILE A 562 -3.96 15.37 -11.99
CA ILE A 562 -4.35 14.02 -12.40
C ILE A 562 -5.40 14.14 -13.49
N PHE A 563 -5.10 13.51 -14.63
CA PHE A 563 -6.02 13.35 -15.74
C PHE A 563 -6.55 11.93 -15.74
N HIS A 564 -7.84 11.77 -15.99
CA HIS A 564 -8.49 10.48 -16.09
C HIS A 564 -9.25 10.38 -17.40
N CYS A 565 -9.43 9.15 -17.89
CA CYS A 565 -10.41 8.89 -18.93
C CYS A 565 -11.80 9.39 -18.51
N HIS A 566 -12.59 9.88 -19.47
CA HIS A 566 -13.95 10.34 -19.24
C HIS A 566 -14.85 9.23 -18.67
N HIS A 567 -14.56 7.97 -19.00
CA HIS A 567 -15.24 6.77 -18.47
C HIS A 567 -14.66 6.25 -17.15
N ALA A 568 -13.66 6.93 -16.57
CA ALA A 568 -13.15 6.59 -15.25
C ALA A 568 -14.28 6.64 -14.22
N TRP A 569 -14.13 5.81 -13.18
CA TRP A 569 -15.07 5.55 -12.09
C TRP A 569 -16.13 4.49 -12.39
N LYS A 570 -16.56 3.80 -11.34
CA LYS A 570 -17.62 2.79 -11.40
C LYS A 570 -18.95 3.49 -11.69
N HIS A 571 -19.74 2.95 -12.62
CA HIS A 571 -21.10 3.43 -12.82
C HIS A 571 -21.87 3.20 -11.53
N VAL A 572 -22.19 4.29 -10.83
CA VAL A 572 -23.14 4.28 -9.72
C VAL A 572 -24.52 4.50 -10.36
N PRO A 573 -25.42 3.52 -10.37
CA PRO A 573 -26.76 3.70 -10.91
C PRO A 573 -27.46 4.82 -10.14
N VAL A 574 -27.72 5.94 -10.80
CA VAL A 574 -28.36 7.11 -10.17
C VAL A 574 -29.89 6.94 -10.12
N HIS A 575 -30.43 5.88 -10.71
CA HIS A 575 -31.88 5.66 -10.81
C HIS A 575 -32.29 4.33 -10.17
N SER A 576 -33.43 4.36 -9.47
CA SER A 576 -34.06 3.19 -8.86
C SER A 576 -34.47 2.16 -9.92
N LYS A 577 -34.37 0.86 -9.60
CA LYS A 577 -34.85 -0.25 -10.46
C LYS A 577 -36.39 -0.24 -10.67
N LEU A 578 -37.10 0.62 -9.94
CA LEU A 578 -38.56 0.76 -9.98
C LEU A 578 -39.05 1.85 -10.95
N VAL A 579 -38.14 2.67 -11.51
CA VAL A 579 -38.49 3.68 -12.52
C VAL A 579 -38.55 3.00 -13.89
N ASP A 580 -39.61 3.28 -14.67
CA ASP A 580 -39.82 2.72 -16.00
C ASP A 580 -38.65 3.09 -16.93
N PRO A 581 -37.98 2.12 -17.56
CA PRO A 581 -36.92 2.37 -18.54
C PRO A 581 -37.30 3.34 -19.67
N SER A 582 -38.59 3.56 -19.97
CA SER A 582 -39.02 4.54 -20.98
C SER A 582 -38.90 6.00 -20.54
N ASP A 583 -38.86 6.28 -19.23
CA ASP A 583 -38.68 7.65 -18.70
C ASP A 583 -37.20 8.11 -18.76
N HIS A 584 -36.30 7.22 -19.20
CA HIS A 584 -34.88 7.51 -19.38
C HIS A 584 -34.64 8.25 -20.70
N HIS A 585 -35.09 9.50 -20.80
CA HIS A 585 -34.69 10.37 -21.92
C HIS A 585 -33.20 10.78 -21.80
N CYS A 586 -32.35 9.98 -22.46
CA CYS A 586 -31.10 10.37 -23.13
C CYS A 586 -29.95 10.99 -22.31
N GLY A 587 -29.63 10.46 -21.13
CA GLY A 587 -28.40 10.82 -20.41
C GLY A 587 -27.71 9.64 -19.76
N LYS A 588 -27.31 8.61 -20.52
CA LYS A 588 -26.47 7.54 -19.96
C LYS A 588 -25.11 8.13 -19.61
N SER A 589 -24.77 8.20 -18.32
CA SER A 589 -23.38 8.44 -17.92
C SER A 589 -22.57 7.21 -18.32
N ILE A 590 -21.70 7.34 -19.32
CA ILE A 590 -20.91 6.22 -19.83
C ILE A 590 -19.70 6.06 -18.90
N LYS A 591 -19.90 5.28 -17.83
CA LYS A 591 -18.88 4.99 -16.80
C LYS A 591 -18.57 3.51 -16.84
N THR A 592 -17.32 3.14 -17.09
CA THR A 592 -16.92 1.74 -17.28
C THR A 592 -15.90 1.27 -16.24
N SER A 593 -15.64 2.07 -15.21
CA SER A 593 -14.53 1.82 -14.28
C SER A 593 -13.17 1.79 -15.00
N CYS A 594 -13.01 2.61 -16.03
CA CYS A 594 -11.75 2.70 -16.76
C CYS A 594 -10.62 3.16 -15.83
N SER A 595 -9.50 2.43 -15.80
CA SER A 595 -8.35 2.71 -14.93
C SER A 595 -7.32 3.65 -15.57
N ALA A 596 -7.51 4.01 -16.85
CA ALA A 596 -6.62 4.90 -17.58
C ALA A 596 -6.54 6.29 -16.91
N HIS A 597 -5.32 6.67 -16.55
CA HIS A 597 -5.02 7.93 -15.87
C HIS A 597 -3.56 8.36 -16.04
N VAL A 598 -3.32 9.66 -15.89
CA VAL A 598 -1.99 10.26 -15.99
C VAL A 598 -1.77 11.27 -14.86
N ASN A 599 -0.66 11.11 -14.15
CA ASN A 599 -0.20 12.05 -13.13
C ASN A 599 0.85 12.99 -13.72
N VAL A 600 0.58 14.29 -13.67
CA VAL A 600 1.52 15.35 -14.06
C VAL A 600 1.98 16.09 -12.81
N ASN A 601 3.27 15.97 -12.47
CA ASN A 601 3.86 16.65 -11.32
C ASN A 601 4.74 17.81 -11.76
N ARG A 602 4.79 18.86 -10.94
CA ARG A 602 5.69 19.99 -11.13
C ARG A 602 7.07 19.64 -10.58
N ILE A 603 8.09 19.67 -11.44
CA ILE A 603 9.50 19.51 -11.05
C ILE A 603 10.06 20.86 -10.55
N HIS A 604 9.80 21.93 -11.31
CA HIS A 604 10.29 23.28 -11.02
C HIS A 604 9.21 24.31 -11.39
N THR A 605 9.40 25.59 -11.04
CA THR A 605 8.38 26.66 -11.18
C THR A 605 7.66 26.64 -12.54
N ASN A 606 8.38 26.29 -13.61
CA ASN A 606 7.89 26.23 -14.99
C ASN A 606 8.18 24.89 -15.69
N LEU A 607 8.37 23.79 -14.96
CA LEU A 607 8.61 22.48 -15.57
C LEU A 607 7.74 21.42 -14.92
N TRP A 608 7.10 20.62 -15.75
CA TRP A 608 6.14 19.60 -15.37
C TRP A 608 6.52 18.28 -16.04
N HIS A 609 6.35 17.15 -15.37
CA HIS A 609 6.57 15.85 -16.01
C HIS A 609 5.48 14.85 -15.69
N LEU A 610 5.38 13.83 -16.54
CA LEU A 610 4.52 12.68 -16.30
C LEU A 610 5.20 11.75 -15.30
N THR A 611 4.54 11.44 -14.19
CA THR A 611 5.08 10.53 -13.15
C THR A 611 4.37 9.19 -13.11
N THR A 612 3.14 9.14 -13.60
CA THR A 612 2.37 7.92 -13.75
C THR A 612 1.60 8.05 -15.03
N VAL A 613 1.60 6.99 -15.83
CA VAL A 613 0.92 6.96 -17.11
C VAL A 613 0.31 5.57 -17.27
N ASN A 614 -1.01 5.49 -17.19
CA ASN A 614 -1.78 4.29 -17.50
C ASN A 614 -2.71 4.60 -18.68
N TRP A 615 -2.44 3.97 -19.83
CA TRP A 615 -3.21 4.13 -21.07
C TRP A 615 -4.22 3.01 -21.31
N ILE A 616 -4.34 2.05 -20.39
CA ILE A 616 -5.18 0.88 -20.59
C ILE A 616 -6.64 1.27 -20.42
N HIS A 617 -7.36 1.36 -21.53
CA HIS A 617 -8.80 1.55 -21.55
C HIS A 617 -9.53 0.21 -21.57
N ASN A 618 -10.61 0.10 -20.82
CA ASN A 618 -11.46 -1.09 -20.78
C ASN A 618 -12.78 -0.92 -21.56
N HIS A 619 -12.80 0.04 -22.49
CA HIS A 619 -13.97 0.39 -23.28
C HIS A 619 -13.57 0.80 -24.70
N ASP A 620 -14.54 0.73 -25.62
CA ASP A 620 -14.36 1.16 -27.00
C ASP A 620 -14.18 2.69 -27.12
N ARG A 621 -13.77 3.11 -28.31
CA ARG A 621 -13.58 4.53 -28.69
C ARG A 621 -14.88 5.32 -28.54
N GLU A 622 -14.81 6.49 -27.91
CA GLU A 622 -15.91 7.47 -27.84
C GLU A 622 -15.97 8.33 -29.11
N ILE A 623 -14.81 8.67 -29.65
CA ILE A 623 -14.66 9.50 -30.84
C ILE A 623 -14.41 8.59 -32.04
N PRO A 624 -15.26 8.62 -33.08
CA PRO A 624 -15.05 7.81 -34.28
C PRO A 624 -13.76 8.25 -35.00
N PRO A 625 -13.14 7.38 -35.82
CA PRO A 625 -11.99 7.75 -36.63
C PRO A 625 -12.25 9.04 -37.44
N GLY A 626 -11.37 10.03 -37.31
CA GLY A 626 -11.52 11.36 -37.94
C GLY A 626 -12.47 12.34 -37.24
N GLY A 627 -13.13 11.91 -36.17
CA GLY A 627 -13.92 12.78 -35.29
C GLY A 627 -13.02 13.67 -34.40
N LYS A 628 -13.64 14.67 -33.77
CA LYS A 628 -12.99 15.51 -32.76
C LYS A 628 -13.75 15.45 -31.44
N ALA A 629 -13.03 15.54 -30.33
CA ALA A 629 -13.61 15.64 -29.00
C ALA A 629 -14.48 16.90 -28.91
N PRO A 630 -15.63 16.85 -28.21
CA PRO A 630 -16.44 18.04 -27.97
C PRO A 630 -15.60 19.07 -27.21
N MET A 631 -15.30 20.20 -27.85
CA MET A 631 -14.67 21.32 -27.15
C MET A 631 -15.71 21.97 -26.25
N TYR A 632 -15.49 21.92 -24.93
CA TYR A 632 -16.30 22.71 -24.01
C TYR A 632 -16.20 24.20 -24.42
N PRO A 633 -17.32 24.92 -24.55
CA PRO A 633 -17.27 26.34 -24.84
C PRO A 633 -16.48 27.02 -23.72
N TYR A 634 -15.34 27.64 -24.08
CA TYR A 634 -14.52 28.38 -23.14
C TYR A 634 -15.40 29.39 -22.39
N SER A 635 -15.27 29.44 -21.07
CA SER A 635 -16.07 30.28 -20.17
C SER A 635 -15.93 31.79 -20.43
N SER A 636 -15.09 32.22 -21.37
CA SER A 636 -15.00 33.60 -21.85
C SER A 636 -16.25 34.08 -22.59
N ALA A 637 -17.17 33.20 -23.00
CA ALA A 637 -18.44 33.59 -23.63
C ALA A 637 -19.56 33.95 -22.62
N LYS A 638 -19.37 33.79 -21.30
CA LYS A 638 -20.38 34.13 -20.28
C LYS A 638 -20.29 35.55 -19.72
N ALA A 639 -19.39 36.40 -20.23
CA ALA A 639 -19.24 37.79 -19.79
C ALA A 639 -20.00 38.81 -20.68
N SER A 640 -20.95 38.37 -21.51
CA SER A 640 -21.72 39.26 -22.41
C SER A 640 -23.20 38.88 -22.54
N GLN A 641 -23.83 38.46 -21.43
CA GLN A 641 -25.29 38.44 -21.26
C GLN A 641 -25.67 38.98 -19.88
#